data_AF-A0A9D6JWE6-F1
#
_entry.id   AF-A0A9D6JWE6-F1
#
_cell.length_a   1.000
_cell.length_b   1.000
_cell.length_c   1.000
_cell.angle_alpha   90.00
_cell.angle_beta   90.00
_cell.angle_gamma   90.00
#
_symmetry.space_group_name_H-M   'P 1'
#
loop_
_entity.id
_entity.type
_entity.pdbx_description
1 polymer ?
#
loop_
_entity_poly.entity_id
_entity_poly.type
_entity_poly.pdbx_seq_one_letter_code
_entity_poly.pdbx_strand_id
1 'polypeptide(L)'
;MEVSRIRALRGPNLWSHHTAIEAIVACTDAEQSIAGLPGFEERLRALFPELSVLQPTGHDDAISIAHVLELTALGLQAQAGCPVTFSRSTQTLEPGIFQVVVEYSEEAVGRLALELAQTLIQAACDDAAFDLPAALAQLRDLDEDVRLGPSTGSIVNAAVARNIPYRRLTDGSLVAFGWGSRQRKIQAAEMDGTSAIAEAIAQDKELTKKLLHAAGVPVPLGRSVVSPDDAWAAALEIGLPVVVKPKDGNQGKGVTVNVTTREQLDAGFAAASEFRDDILVERFLPGNDFRLLVVGNKLVAAARRDPPQVVGDGKQTVRELVEQVNKDPRRGSGHATSLTKIRFDDIALASLAKQGYVADSVPPKGQRVILRNNANLSTGGAATDVTDDVHPEVAARAVAAAHMVGLDICGVDVVCDSVLKTIEEQNGGIVEVNAAPGLRMHLSPSFGKGRPVGEAIVSAMFEEHEDGRIPIIAVTGTNGKTTTVRLIAHLLTAGGLRTGMTNTDGVYVEGRQIDSGDCSGPRSARNVLSHPDVDAAVFETARGGVLREGLAFDRSQVAVITNIGSGDHLGLNYITTVEDLAVLKRVIVQNVADDGYAVLNAADPIVASMAANCPAAVIFFAADHQHPVMAAHRAQGKRVVYVEDGCLVAAEGKLRLDIPLADIPLTRGGSIGFQVENVMASVAAAWAVDIGWDAIRAGLQTFTTESDNAPGRFNVFSHKGATVIADYGHNPDAILALVQAVESMPAKRRSVVISGAGDRRDQDIRQQTEILGDAFDDVVLYQDQCQRGRADGEVIALLRAGLGDAKRSSRIDEITGEFIAIDLALDRLNEGDLCLILIDQVEAALAHIAKRIAGS
;
A
#
# COMPACT_ATOMS: atom_id res chain seq x y z
N MET A 1 30.88 -2.72 -14.69
CA MET A 1 29.55 -2.07 -14.71
C MET A 1 29.46 -1.16 -13.50
N GLU A 2 28.73 -0.06 -13.61
CA GLU A 2 28.44 0.83 -12.49
C GLU A 2 26.92 0.88 -12.27
N VAL A 3 26.49 0.48 -11.07
CA VAL A 3 25.07 0.57 -10.67
C VAL A 3 24.88 1.85 -9.88
N SER A 4 24.00 2.72 -10.37
CA SER A 4 23.65 3.98 -9.76
C SER A 4 22.14 4.08 -9.56
N ARG A 5 21.70 4.97 -8.66
CA ARG A 5 20.29 5.36 -8.46
C ARG A 5 19.35 4.15 -8.33
N ILE A 6 19.40 3.48 -7.18
CA ILE A 6 18.50 2.37 -6.85
C ILE A 6 17.22 2.90 -6.20
N ARG A 7 16.06 2.55 -6.76
CA ARG A 7 14.74 2.94 -6.29
C ARG A 7 13.86 1.72 -6.07
N ALA A 8 12.92 1.83 -5.13
CA ALA A 8 11.89 0.83 -4.92
C ALA A 8 10.54 1.40 -5.38
N LEU A 9 9.97 0.76 -6.39
CA LEU A 9 8.62 0.99 -6.91
C LEU A 9 7.66 0.14 -6.08
N ARG A 10 6.77 0.79 -5.32
CA ARG A 10 5.94 0.17 -4.26
C ARG A 10 4.49 -0.04 -4.68
N GLY A 11 4.18 0.15 -5.94
CA GLY A 11 2.86 -0.03 -6.53
C GLY A 11 2.94 -0.05 -8.05
N PRO A 12 1.79 -0.05 -8.74
CA PRO A 12 1.74 -0.04 -10.20
C PRO A 12 2.61 1.08 -10.76
N ASN A 13 3.40 0.76 -11.76
CA ASN A 13 4.44 1.65 -12.27
C ASN A 13 4.53 1.57 -13.80
N LEU A 14 5.54 2.23 -14.37
CA LEU A 14 5.76 2.28 -15.82
C LEU A 14 5.97 0.88 -16.43
N TRP A 15 6.50 -0.05 -15.65
CA TRP A 15 7.00 -1.34 -16.13
C TRP A 15 6.00 -2.47 -15.91
N SER A 16 5.34 -2.49 -14.75
CA SER A 16 4.37 -3.52 -14.40
C SER A 16 3.47 -3.11 -13.22
N HIS A 17 2.55 -3.99 -12.84
CA HIS A 17 1.75 -3.87 -11.61
C HIS A 17 2.49 -4.37 -10.36
N HIS A 18 3.66 -5.00 -10.54
CA HIS A 18 4.45 -5.57 -9.45
C HIS A 18 5.27 -4.51 -8.73
N THR A 19 5.58 -4.78 -7.46
CA THR A 19 6.65 -4.07 -6.74
C THR A 19 8.00 -4.43 -7.33
N ALA A 20 8.85 -3.44 -7.59
CA ALA A 20 10.12 -3.66 -8.29
C ALA A 20 11.24 -2.73 -7.83
N ILE A 21 12.47 -3.23 -7.84
CA ILE A 21 13.68 -2.43 -7.72
C ILE A 21 14.03 -1.93 -9.12
N GLU A 22 14.14 -0.61 -9.27
CA GLU A 22 14.67 0.04 -10.46
C GLU A 22 16.11 0.50 -10.18
N ALA A 23 17.03 0.19 -11.09
CA ALA A 23 18.42 0.62 -11.03
C ALA A 23 18.87 1.16 -12.38
N ILE A 24 19.77 2.16 -12.36
CA ILE A 24 20.45 2.66 -13.55
C ILE A 24 21.81 1.99 -13.64
N VAL A 25 22.08 1.32 -14.75
CA VAL A 25 23.31 0.54 -14.94
C VAL A 25 24.07 1.10 -16.12
N ALA A 26 25.28 1.60 -15.85
CA ALA A 26 26.23 2.00 -16.88
C ALA A 26 27.18 0.83 -17.20
N CYS A 27 27.22 0.47 -18.48
CA CYS A 27 28.08 -0.55 -19.06
C CYS A 27 29.15 0.13 -19.91
N THR A 28 30.41 -0.26 -19.72
CA THR A 28 31.48 0.09 -20.66
C THR A 28 31.26 -0.59 -22.02
N ASP A 29 31.95 -0.15 -23.07
CA ASP A 29 31.80 -0.74 -24.42
C ASP A 29 32.00 -2.27 -24.45
N ALA A 30 32.93 -2.78 -23.64
CA ALA A 30 33.16 -4.22 -23.52
C ALA A 30 32.02 -4.97 -22.83
N GLU A 31 31.23 -4.28 -22.00
CA GLU A 31 30.14 -4.84 -21.19
C GLU A 31 28.78 -4.74 -21.88
N GLN A 32 28.70 -4.02 -23.01
CA GLN A 32 27.49 -3.90 -23.81
C GLN A 32 27.15 -5.19 -24.57
N SER A 33 28.11 -6.11 -24.70
CA SER A 33 27.88 -7.45 -25.27
C SER A 33 28.74 -8.49 -24.56
N ILE A 34 28.10 -9.45 -23.89
CA ILE A 34 28.80 -10.56 -23.23
C ILE A 34 29.54 -11.47 -24.22
N ALA A 35 29.17 -11.43 -25.51
CA ALA A 35 29.94 -12.12 -26.56
C ALA A 35 31.37 -11.55 -26.69
N GLY A 36 31.57 -10.29 -26.28
CA GLY A 36 32.88 -9.64 -26.17
C GLY A 36 33.67 -10.02 -24.91
N LEU A 37 33.10 -10.83 -24.00
CA LEU A 37 33.71 -11.26 -22.75
C LEU A 37 34.05 -12.78 -22.80
N PRO A 38 35.29 -13.16 -23.17
CA PRO A 38 35.64 -14.56 -23.39
C PRO A 38 35.40 -15.44 -22.16
N GLY A 39 34.62 -16.52 -22.35
CA GLY A 39 34.30 -17.51 -21.31
C GLY A 39 33.40 -16.98 -20.18
N PHE A 40 32.89 -15.75 -20.26
CA PHE A 40 32.08 -15.16 -19.19
C PHE A 40 30.79 -15.96 -18.94
N GLU A 41 30.04 -16.30 -19.98
CA GLU A 41 28.78 -17.04 -19.81
C GLU A 41 29.01 -18.44 -19.22
N GLU A 42 30.07 -19.14 -19.65
CA GLU A 42 30.43 -20.45 -19.10
C GLU A 42 30.77 -20.36 -17.61
N ARG A 43 31.56 -19.35 -17.21
CA ARG A 43 31.88 -19.09 -15.80
C ARG A 43 30.64 -18.71 -14.99
N LEU A 44 29.80 -17.84 -15.53
CA LEU A 44 28.54 -17.44 -14.88
C LEU A 44 27.63 -18.64 -14.63
N ARG A 45 27.47 -19.52 -15.63
CA ARG A 45 26.67 -20.75 -15.50
C ARG A 45 27.31 -21.76 -14.57
N ALA A 46 28.64 -21.81 -14.48
CA ALA A 46 29.33 -22.64 -13.50
C ALA A 46 29.09 -22.15 -12.06
N LEU A 47 29.10 -20.83 -11.85
CA LEU A 47 28.80 -20.20 -10.55
C LEU A 47 27.31 -20.25 -10.21
N PHE A 48 26.43 -20.19 -11.22
CA PHE A 48 24.97 -20.22 -11.06
C PHE A 48 24.27 -21.15 -12.07
N PRO A 49 24.28 -22.48 -11.84
CA PRO A 49 23.77 -23.46 -12.83
C PRO A 49 22.29 -23.35 -13.15
N GLU A 50 21.50 -22.88 -12.18
CA GLU A 50 20.04 -22.76 -12.26
C GLU A 50 19.59 -21.40 -12.84
N LEU A 51 20.52 -20.56 -13.31
CA LEU A 51 20.20 -19.30 -13.99
C LEU A 51 19.46 -19.55 -15.30
N SER A 52 18.38 -18.79 -15.52
CA SER A 52 17.60 -18.79 -16.76
C SER A 52 18.47 -18.57 -18.01
N VAL A 53 17.93 -18.94 -19.17
CA VAL A 53 18.60 -18.67 -20.45
C VAL A 53 18.70 -17.15 -20.62
N LEU A 54 19.90 -16.66 -20.95
CA LEU A 54 20.18 -15.21 -21.07
C LEU A 54 19.53 -14.61 -22.33
N GLN A 55 19.17 -15.46 -23.30
CA GLN A 55 18.53 -15.10 -24.56
C GLN A 55 17.25 -15.93 -24.75
N PRO A 56 16.07 -15.31 -24.81
CA PRO A 56 14.85 -15.99 -25.24
C PRO A 56 15.00 -16.46 -26.70
N THR A 57 14.47 -17.65 -27.02
CA THR A 57 14.55 -18.19 -28.38
C THR A 57 13.93 -17.22 -29.41
N GLY A 58 14.71 -16.83 -30.43
CA GLY A 58 14.27 -15.97 -31.53
C GLY A 58 14.55 -14.46 -31.39
N HIS A 59 15.35 -14.03 -30.40
CA HIS A 59 15.89 -12.67 -30.31
C HIS A 59 17.41 -12.70 -30.55
N ASP A 60 17.88 -11.98 -31.58
CA ASP A 60 19.29 -11.91 -31.98
C ASP A 60 20.03 -10.68 -31.40
N ASP A 61 19.43 -9.98 -30.43
CA ASP A 61 20.02 -8.78 -29.84
C ASP A 61 21.23 -9.11 -28.95
N ALA A 62 22.19 -8.18 -28.91
CA ALA A 62 23.38 -8.30 -28.06
C ALA A 62 23.00 -8.23 -26.57
N ILE A 63 23.35 -9.26 -25.80
CA ILE A 63 23.11 -9.31 -24.35
C ILE A 63 24.20 -8.49 -23.64
N SER A 64 23.82 -7.39 -22.99
CA SER A 64 24.73 -6.63 -22.13
C SER A 64 24.80 -7.20 -20.70
N ILE A 65 25.81 -6.81 -19.92
CA ILE A 65 25.89 -7.13 -18.49
C ILE A 65 24.65 -6.64 -17.72
N ALA A 66 23.99 -5.56 -18.15
CA ALA A 66 22.75 -5.10 -17.52
C ALA A 66 21.62 -6.15 -17.57
N HIS A 67 21.47 -6.85 -18.71
CA HIS A 67 20.52 -7.96 -18.84
C HIS A 67 20.91 -9.15 -17.96
N VAL A 68 22.21 -9.39 -17.80
CA VAL A 68 22.70 -10.44 -16.89
C VAL A 68 22.39 -10.10 -15.44
N LEU A 69 22.57 -8.84 -15.03
CA LEU A 69 22.24 -8.36 -13.70
C LEU A 69 20.77 -8.54 -13.38
N GLU A 70 19.90 -8.16 -14.32
CA GLU A 70 18.45 -8.37 -14.24
C GLU A 70 18.09 -9.83 -13.93
N LEU A 71 18.52 -10.76 -14.81
CA LEU A 71 18.17 -12.17 -14.73
C LEU A 71 18.80 -12.85 -13.52
N THR A 72 20.01 -12.45 -13.14
CA THR A 72 20.71 -12.99 -11.97
C THR A 72 20.01 -12.56 -10.69
N ALA A 73 19.61 -11.28 -10.56
CA ALA A 73 18.89 -10.79 -9.39
C ALA A 73 17.50 -11.46 -9.26
N LEU A 74 16.76 -11.63 -10.36
CA LEU A 74 15.49 -12.36 -10.37
C LEU A 74 15.70 -13.84 -9.99
N GLY A 75 16.70 -14.50 -10.59
CA GLY A 75 17.01 -15.91 -10.37
C GLY A 75 17.42 -16.22 -8.92
N LEU A 76 18.23 -15.35 -8.31
CA LEU A 76 18.63 -15.50 -6.91
C LEU A 76 17.42 -15.43 -5.97
N GLN A 77 16.50 -14.48 -6.18
CA GLN A 77 15.25 -14.40 -5.39
C GLN A 77 14.37 -15.63 -5.58
N ALA A 78 14.16 -16.06 -6.83
CA ALA A 78 13.33 -17.23 -7.13
C ALA A 78 13.88 -18.51 -6.47
N GLN A 79 15.20 -18.72 -6.48
CA GLN A 79 15.82 -19.87 -5.80
C GLN A 79 15.89 -19.75 -4.29
N ALA A 80 15.90 -18.52 -3.76
CA ALA A 80 15.68 -18.29 -2.33
C ALA A 80 14.24 -18.67 -1.92
N GLY A 81 13.31 -18.84 -2.87
CA GLY A 81 11.92 -19.21 -2.61
C GLY A 81 10.96 -18.02 -2.57
N CYS A 82 11.41 -16.83 -2.97
CA CYS A 82 10.57 -15.65 -3.10
C CYS A 82 9.65 -15.79 -4.33
N PRO A 83 8.37 -15.41 -4.23
CA PRO A 83 7.40 -15.54 -5.32
C PRO A 83 7.52 -14.41 -6.34
N VAL A 84 8.63 -14.34 -7.08
CA VAL A 84 8.90 -13.31 -8.09
C VAL A 84 8.98 -13.90 -9.50
N THR A 85 8.52 -13.15 -10.50
CA THR A 85 8.38 -13.61 -11.89
C THR A 85 8.70 -12.56 -12.94
N PHE A 86 8.70 -11.28 -12.58
CA PHE A 86 8.87 -10.17 -13.52
C PHE A 86 10.24 -9.50 -13.41
N SER A 87 10.86 -9.25 -14.56
CA SER A 87 12.01 -8.36 -14.68
C SER A 87 12.05 -7.76 -16.08
N ARG A 88 12.76 -6.64 -16.23
CA ARG A 88 12.99 -6.00 -17.53
C ARG A 88 14.22 -5.11 -17.54
N SER A 89 15.00 -5.18 -18.61
CA SER A 89 16.05 -4.21 -18.93
C SER A 89 15.68 -3.44 -20.19
N THR A 90 15.96 -2.14 -20.22
CA THR A 90 15.79 -1.29 -21.40
C THR A 90 16.95 -0.33 -21.52
N GLN A 91 17.57 -0.23 -22.69
CA GLN A 91 18.61 0.77 -22.94
C GLN A 91 18.00 2.17 -23.02
N THR A 92 18.68 3.14 -22.42
CA THR A 92 18.29 4.56 -22.52
C THR A 92 18.77 5.17 -23.83
N LEU A 93 18.45 6.45 -24.08
CA LEU A 93 19.01 7.18 -25.23
C LEU A 93 20.53 7.32 -25.17
N GLU A 94 21.12 7.23 -23.97
CA GLU A 94 22.57 7.26 -23.79
C GLU A 94 23.13 5.84 -24.00
N PRO A 95 23.97 5.62 -25.04
CA PRO A 95 24.57 4.32 -25.28
C PRO A 95 25.33 3.81 -24.04
N GLY A 96 25.25 2.50 -23.78
CA GLY A 96 25.83 1.90 -22.58
C GLY A 96 25.05 2.12 -21.27
N ILE A 97 24.00 2.96 -21.22
CA ILE A 97 23.19 3.16 -20.01
C ILE A 97 21.86 2.42 -20.12
N PHE A 98 21.52 1.64 -19.10
CA PHE A 98 20.33 0.79 -19.03
C PHE A 98 19.49 1.11 -17.78
N GLN A 99 18.17 1.00 -17.93
CA GLN A 99 17.23 0.89 -16.81
C GLN A 99 16.96 -0.59 -16.58
N VAL A 100 17.33 -1.09 -15.40
CA VAL A 100 17.12 -2.48 -14.96
C VAL A 100 16.05 -2.50 -13.89
N VAL A 101 15.03 -3.33 -14.09
CA VAL A 101 13.85 -3.44 -13.23
C VAL A 101 13.67 -4.90 -12.83
N VAL A 102 13.62 -5.17 -11.53
CA VAL A 102 13.50 -6.53 -10.99
C VAL A 102 12.40 -6.57 -9.93
N GLU A 103 11.41 -7.44 -10.09
CA GLU A 103 10.35 -7.64 -9.10
C GLU A 103 10.93 -8.06 -7.73
N TYR A 104 10.28 -7.62 -6.65
CA TYR A 104 10.56 -8.10 -5.31
C TYR A 104 9.27 -8.39 -4.54
N SER A 105 9.30 -9.40 -3.67
CA SER A 105 8.23 -9.64 -2.67
C SER A 105 8.44 -8.81 -1.41
N GLU A 106 9.69 -8.72 -0.94
CA GLU A 106 10.12 -7.94 0.22
C GLU A 106 11.27 -7.01 -0.19
N GLU A 107 11.15 -5.71 0.10
CA GLU A 107 12.06 -4.68 -0.46
C GLU A 107 13.53 -4.94 -0.05
N ALA A 108 13.76 -5.34 1.20
CA ALA A 108 15.11 -5.65 1.70
C ALA A 108 15.74 -6.84 0.97
N VAL A 109 14.94 -7.86 0.63
CA VAL A 109 15.39 -9.04 -0.10
C VAL A 109 15.72 -8.68 -1.55
N GLY A 110 14.88 -7.89 -2.21
CA GLY A 110 15.14 -7.41 -3.58
C GLY A 110 16.42 -6.58 -3.69
N ARG A 111 16.70 -5.72 -2.72
CA ARG A 111 17.94 -4.93 -2.65
C ARG A 111 19.17 -5.84 -2.47
N LEU A 112 19.12 -6.76 -1.51
CA LEU A 112 20.21 -7.70 -1.26
C LEU A 112 20.45 -8.60 -2.48
N ALA A 113 19.40 -9.05 -3.16
CA ALA A 113 19.52 -9.86 -4.37
C ALA A 113 20.22 -9.11 -5.51
N LEU A 114 19.95 -7.81 -5.67
CA LEU A 114 20.66 -6.97 -6.64
C LEU A 114 22.15 -6.82 -6.30
N GLU A 115 22.49 -6.65 -5.02
CA GLU A 115 23.88 -6.56 -4.54
C GLU A 115 24.65 -7.89 -4.73
N LEU A 116 24.01 -9.02 -4.36
CA LEU A 116 24.59 -10.35 -4.56
C LEU A 116 24.74 -10.70 -6.04
N ALA A 117 23.79 -10.30 -6.88
CA ALA A 117 23.89 -10.45 -8.33
C ALA A 117 25.08 -9.68 -8.91
N GLN A 118 25.33 -8.45 -8.45
CA GLN A 118 26.51 -7.69 -8.84
C GLN A 118 27.81 -8.40 -8.44
N THR A 119 27.85 -8.93 -7.22
CA THR A 119 29.02 -9.67 -6.70
C THR A 119 29.29 -10.94 -7.50
N LEU A 120 28.23 -11.68 -7.85
CA LEU A 120 28.30 -12.90 -8.65
C LEU A 120 28.83 -12.60 -10.07
N ILE A 121 28.30 -11.55 -10.71
CA ILE A 121 28.76 -11.11 -12.04
C ILE A 121 30.22 -10.67 -12.00
N GLN A 122 30.64 -9.94 -10.97
CA GLN A 122 32.03 -9.53 -10.82
C GLN A 122 32.95 -10.75 -10.65
N ALA A 123 32.53 -11.75 -9.86
CA ALA A 123 33.28 -13.00 -9.74
C ALA A 123 33.39 -13.74 -11.08
N ALA A 124 32.33 -13.76 -11.89
CA ALA A 124 32.37 -14.33 -13.24
C ALA A 124 33.28 -13.53 -14.19
N CYS A 125 33.37 -12.20 -14.05
CA CYS A 125 34.32 -11.38 -14.81
C CYS A 125 35.77 -11.68 -14.43
N ASP A 126 36.05 -11.80 -13.13
CA ASP A 126 37.41 -11.94 -12.58
C ASP A 126 37.92 -13.40 -12.51
N ASP A 127 37.10 -14.37 -12.94
CA ASP A 127 37.37 -15.81 -12.77
C ASP A 127 37.62 -16.18 -11.29
N ALA A 128 36.82 -15.58 -10.41
CA ALA A 128 36.85 -15.79 -8.96
C ALA A 128 35.74 -16.73 -8.49
N ALA A 129 35.90 -17.30 -7.30
CA ALA A 129 34.89 -18.13 -6.68
C ALA A 129 33.73 -17.29 -6.11
N PHE A 130 32.51 -17.84 -6.17
CA PHE A 130 31.32 -17.28 -5.53
C PHE A 130 30.60 -18.37 -4.74
N ASP A 131 30.34 -18.14 -3.45
CA ASP A 131 29.62 -19.09 -2.59
C ASP A 131 28.11 -18.92 -2.76
N LEU A 132 27.57 -19.52 -3.83
CA LEU A 132 26.14 -19.50 -4.12
C LEU A 132 25.29 -20.07 -2.96
N PRO A 133 25.63 -21.22 -2.34
CA PRO A 133 24.90 -21.71 -1.18
C PRO A 133 24.80 -20.71 -0.03
N ALA A 134 25.90 -20.01 0.29
CA ALA A 134 25.89 -18.98 1.34
C ALA A 134 25.02 -17.78 0.94
N ALA A 135 25.10 -17.32 -0.31
CA ALA A 135 24.27 -16.22 -0.80
C ALA A 135 22.77 -16.54 -0.76
N LEU A 136 22.38 -17.75 -1.19
CA LEU A 136 21.00 -18.22 -1.12
C LEU A 136 20.52 -18.42 0.32
N ALA A 137 21.39 -18.87 1.23
CA ALA A 137 21.07 -18.97 2.65
C ALA A 137 20.82 -17.58 3.25
N GLN A 138 21.67 -16.58 2.93
CA GLN A 138 21.49 -15.21 3.39
C GLN A 138 20.16 -14.60 2.92
N LEU A 139 19.79 -14.82 1.65
CA LEU A 139 18.50 -14.38 1.12
C LEU A 139 17.32 -15.07 1.79
N ARG A 140 17.40 -16.39 2.01
CA ARG A 140 16.35 -17.17 2.71
C ARG A 140 16.18 -16.71 4.15
N ASP A 141 17.27 -16.54 4.88
CA ASP A 141 17.24 -16.10 6.28
C ASP A 141 16.64 -14.69 6.38
N LEU A 142 17.03 -13.78 5.48
CA LEU A 142 16.45 -12.43 5.43
C LEU A 142 14.95 -12.46 5.08
N ASP A 143 14.54 -13.24 4.08
CA ASP A 143 13.12 -13.41 3.72
C ASP A 143 12.31 -13.96 4.91
N GLU A 144 12.83 -14.98 5.59
CA GLU A 144 12.18 -15.56 6.77
C GLU A 144 12.03 -14.56 7.94
N ASP A 145 13.02 -13.69 8.13
CA ASP A 145 13.01 -12.68 9.19
C ASP A 145 12.04 -11.53 8.90
N VAL A 146 11.94 -11.09 7.64
CA VAL A 146 11.14 -9.90 7.30
C VAL A 146 9.71 -10.25 6.91
N ARG A 147 9.44 -11.40 6.28
CA ARG A 147 8.09 -11.72 5.76
C ARG A 147 7.04 -11.88 6.87
N LEU A 148 5.77 -11.81 6.50
CA LEU A 148 4.68 -12.08 7.43
C LEU A 148 4.69 -13.54 7.90
N GLY A 149 4.58 -13.73 9.22
CA GLY A 149 4.46 -15.07 9.81
C GLY A 149 3.21 -15.82 9.32
N PRO A 150 3.18 -17.16 9.41
CA PRO A 150 2.20 -18.00 8.71
C PRO A 150 0.74 -17.69 9.07
N SER A 151 0.44 -17.30 10.31
CA SER A 151 -0.91 -16.90 10.70
C SER A 151 -1.36 -15.62 9.96
N THR A 152 -0.59 -14.54 10.10
CA THR A 152 -0.90 -13.24 9.48
C THR A 152 -0.83 -13.33 7.96
N GLY A 153 0.18 -14.02 7.42
CA GLY A 153 0.33 -14.29 6.00
C GLY A 153 -0.89 -15.01 5.42
N SER A 154 -1.48 -15.97 6.14
CA SER A 154 -2.71 -16.64 5.67
C SER A 154 -3.92 -15.70 5.56
N ILE A 155 -4.05 -14.74 6.47
CA ILE A 155 -5.13 -13.74 6.43
C ILE A 155 -4.89 -12.77 5.27
N VAL A 156 -3.64 -12.31 5.09
CA VAL A 156 -3.26 -11.45 3.97
C VAL A 156 -3.47 -12.14 2.62
N ASN A 157 -3.04 -13.39 2.48
CA ASN A 157 -3.24 -14.15 1.25
C ASN A 157 -4.73 -14.33 0.92
N ALA A 158 -5.57 -14.55 1.94
CA ALA A 158 -7.02 -14.62 1.76
C ALA A 158 -7.62 -13.27 1.33
N ALA A 159 -7.11 -12.16 1.85
CA ALA A 159 -7.53 -10.82 1.45
C ALA A 159 -7.12 -10.53 -0.01
N VAL A 160 -5.87 -10.84 -0.38
CA VAL A 160 -5.37 -10.70 -1.77
C VAL A 160 -6.17 -11.58 -2.73
N ALA A 161 -6.51 -12.81 -2.35
CA ALA A 161 -7.35 -13.70 -3.16
C ALA A 161 -8.76 -13.14 -3.39
N ARG A 162 -9.29 -12.34 -2.45
CA ARG A 162 -10.54 -11.57 -2.59
C ARG A 162 -10.34 -10.19 -3.24
N ASN A 163 -9.15 -9.92 -3.78
CA ASN A 163 -8.78 -8.62 -4.35
C ASN A 163 -8.93 -7.45 -3.36
N ILE A 164 -8.69 -7.68 -2.07
CA ILE A 164 -8.68 -6.63 -1.03
C ILE A 164 -7.24 -6.13 -0.87
N PRO A 165 -6.98 -4.83 -0.99
CA PRO A 165 -5.63 -4.32 -0.90
C PRO A 165 -5.19 -4.27 0.57
N TYR A 166 -3.90 -4.32 0.82
CA TYR A 166 -3.37 -4.28 2.18
C TYR A 166 -2.09 -3.46 2.27
N ARG A 167 -1.78 -3.06 3.50
CA ARG A 167 -0.54 -2.41 3.86
C ARG A 167 -0.08 -2.88 5.23
N ARG A 168 1.18 -3.29 5.31
CA ARG A 168 1.85 -3.55 6.58
C ARG A 168 2.24 -2.22 7.23
N LEU A 169 1.88 -2.02 8.51
CA LEU A 169 2.11 -0.76 9.23
C LEU A 169 3.36 -0.78 10.12
N THR A 170 3.89 -1.96 10.42
CA THR A 170 5.09 -2.15 11.24
C THR A 170 5.95 -3.28 10.68
N ASP A 171 7.17 -3.45 11.19
CA ASP A 171 7.98 -4.65 10.91
C ASP A 171 7.37 -5.91 11.56
N GLY A 172 6.35 -5.77 12.40
CA GLY A 172 5.60 -6.87 13.00
C GLY A 172 4.36 -7.28 12.19
N SER A 173 3.36 -7.82 12.89
CA SER A 173 2.13 -8.36 12.31
C SER A 173 0.96 -7.38 12.25
N LEU A 174 1.22 -6.06 12.31
CA LEU A 174 0.18 -5.04 12.19
C LEU A 174 -0.11 -4.78 10.71
N VAL A 175 -1.30 -5.15 10.25
CA VAL A 175 -1.70 -5.02 8.85
C VAL A 175 -3.02 -4.27 8.76
N ALA A 176 -3.10 -3.31 7.85
CA ALA A 176 -4.33 -2.67 7.42
C ALA A 176 -4.78 -3.27 6.08
N PHE A 177 -6.08 -3.53 5.95
CA PHE A 177 -6.78 -3.94 4.74
C PHE A 177 -7.69 -2.81 4.29
N GLY A 178 -7.79 -2.56 2.99
CA GLY A 178 -8.62 -1.49 2.46
C GLY A 178 -8.08 -0.08 2.75
N TRP A 179 -8.85 0.92 2.32
CA TRP A 179 -8.49 2.34 2.33
C TRP A 179 -9.56 3.20 3.01
N GLY A 180 -9.15 4.37 3.51
CA GLY A 180 -10.04 5.40 4.00
C GLY A 180 -10.92 4.90 5.16
N SER A 181 -12.20 5.25 5.11
CA SER A 181 -13.22 4.84 6.07
C SER A 181 -13.64 3.37 5.98
N ARG A 182 -13.24 2.67 4.91
CA ARG A 182 -13.51 1.24 4.72
C ARG A 182 -12.36 0.34 5.16
N GLN A 183 -11.29 0.90 5.72
CA GLN A 183 -10.14 0.12 6.16
C GLN A 183 -10.49 -0.74 7.38
N ARG A 184 -9.92 -1.94 7.45
CA ARG A 184 -9.94 -2.84 8.62
C ARG A 184 -8.52 -3.19 9.03
N LYS A 185 -8.28 -3.52 10.30
CA LYS A 185 -6.94 -3.85 10.79
C LYS A 185 -6.90 -5.18 11.53
N ILE A 186 -5.73 -5.81 11.45
CA ILE A 186 -5.39 -6.95 12.29
C ILE A 186 -4.05 -6.72 12.99
N GLN A 187 -3.93 -7.28 14.18
CA GLN A 187 -2.65 -7.51 14.84
C GLN A 187 -2.52 -9.01 15.06
N ALA A 188 -1.55 -9.64 14.38
CA ALA A 188 -1.41 -11.09 14.38
C ALA A 188 -2.67 -11.80 13.83
N ALA A 189 -3.53 -12.32 14.71
CA ALA A 189 -4.80 -12.97 14.37
C ALA A 189 -6.00 -12.29 15.07
N GLU A 190 -5.80 -11.12 15.67
CA GLU A 190 -6.83 -10.30 16.30
C GLU A 190 -7.35 -9.27 15.30
N MET A 191 -8.66 -9.00 15.32
CA MET A 191 -9.28 -7.96 14.50
C MET A 191 -9.44 -6.67 15.29
N ASP A 192 -9.52 -5.55 14.58
CA ASP A 192 -9.82 -4.21 15.13
C ASP A 192 -11.14 -4.11 15.91
N GLY A 193 -12.07 -5.05 15.73
CA GLY A 193 -13.31 -5.15 16.51
C GLY A 193 -13.09 -5.67 17.94
N THR A 194 -11.99 -6.40 18.18
CA THR A 194 -11.73 -7.00 19.49
C THR A 194 -11.29 -5.94 20.48
N SER A 195 -12.08 -5.76 21.55
CA SER A 195 -11.80 -4.72 22.54
C SER A 195 -10.65 -5.10 23.48
N ALA A 196 -9.86 -4.10 23.90
CA ALA A 196 -8.83 -4.30 24.91
C ALA A 196 -9.38 -4.86 26.25
N ILE A 197 -10.66 -4.63 26.55
CA ILE A 197 -11.34 -5.21 27.71
C ILE A 197 -11.50 -6.73 27.53
N ALA A 198 -11.94 -7.17 26.35
CA ALA A 198 -12.08 -8.60 26.06
C ALA A 198 -10.74 -9.33 26.09
N GLU A 199 -9.68 -8.70 25.58
CA GLU A 199 -8.30 -9.22 25.70
C GLU A 199 -7.88 -9.35 27.18
N ALA A 200 -8.10 -8.32 27.99
CA ALA A 200 -7.79 -8.35 29.42
C ALA A 200 -8.59 -9.42 30.17
N ILE A 201 -9.88 -9.62 29.84
CA ILE A 201 -10.69 -10.71 30.39
C ILE A 201 -10.06 -12.06 30.03
N ALA A 202 -9.70 -12.28 28.76
CA ALA A 202 -9.11 -13.54 28.30
C ALA A 202 -7.77 -13.87 28.98
N GLN A 203 -7.00 -12.85 29.39
CA GLN A 203 -5.77 -13.03 30.15
C GLN A 203 -6.02 -13.40 31.63
N ASP A 204 -7.13 -12.96 32.23
CA ASP A 204 -7.55 -13.36 33.58
C ASP A 204 -8.33 -14.68 33.55
N LYS A 205 -7.64 -15.78 33.90
CA LYS A 205 -8.23 -17.13 33.88
C LYS A 205 -9.38 -17.29 34.88
N GLU A 206 -9.33 -16.60 36.00
CA GLU A 206 -10.36 -16.70 37.04
C GLU A 206 -11.63 -15.96 36.60
N LEU A 207 -11.48 -14.73 36.10
CA LEU A 207 -12.59 -13.94 35.58
C LEU A 207 -13.22 -14.63 34.36
N THR A 208 -12.41 -15.04 33.38
CA THR A 208 -12.89 -15.80 32.22
C THR A 208 -13.75 -16.98 32.67
N LYS A 209 -13.27 -17.81 33.59
CA LYS A 209 -14.03 -18.97 34.07
C LYS A 209 -15.33 -18.61 34.78
N LYS A 210 -15.34 -17.57 35.61
CA LYS A 210 -16.57 -17.10 36.26
C LYS A 210 -17.61 -16.70 35.22
N LEU A 211 -17.19 -15.97 34.18
CA LEU A 211 -18.07 -15.56 33.09
C LEU A 211 -18.57 -16.76 32.29
N LEU A 212 -17.68 -17.67 31.90
CA LEU A 212 -18.04 -18.91 31.19
C LEU A 212 -19.04 -19.76 32.00
N HIS A 213 -18.78 -19.94 33.30
CA HIS A 213 -19.67 -20.69 34.18
C HIS A 213 -21.06 -20.04 34.27
N ALA A 214 -21.14 -18.71 34.39
CA ALA A 214 -22.39 -17.97 34.38
C ALA A 214 -23.17 -18.12 33.06
N ALA A 215 -22.46 -18.30 31.94
CA ALA A 215 -23.05 -18.59 30.62
C ALA A 215 -23.47 -20.06 30.44
N GLY A 216 -23.32 -20.91 31.46
CA GLY A 216 -23.60 -22.34 31.37
C GLY A 216 -22.58 -23.12 30.55
N VAL A 217 -21.38 -22.56 30.33
CA VAL A 217 -20.27 -23.25 29.68
C VAL A 217 -19.52 -24.10 30.71
N PRO A 218 -19.30 -25.40 30.47
CA PRO A 218 -18.58 -26.25 31.41
C PRO A 218 -17.12 -25.81 31.56
N VAL A 219 -16.68 -25.57 32.79
CA VAL A 219 -15.30 -25.19 33.15
C VAL A 219 -14.84 -26.00 34.36
N PRO A 220 -13.54 -26.27 34.53
CA PRO A 220 -13.04 -26.91 35.75
C PRO A 220 -13.22 -25.96 36.94
N LEU A 221 -14.00 -26.40 37.93
CA LEU A 221 -14.27 -25.65 39.15
C LEU A 221 -13.04 -25.65 40.05
N GLY A 222 -12.78 -24.52 40.71
CA GLY A 222 -11.65 -24.32 41.60
C GLY A 222 -11.65 -22.95 42.26
N ARG A 223 -10.65 -22.70 43.10
CA ARG A 223 -10.47 -21.41 43.78
C ARG A 223 -8.99 -21.09 44.02
N SER A 224 -8.71 -19.79 44.15
CA SER A 224 -7.37 -19.30 44.49
C SER A 224 -7.03 -19.70 45.93
N VAL A 225 -5.74 -19.95 46.15
CA VAL A 225 -5.21 -20.49 47.40
C VAL A 225 -3.96 -19.72 47.81
N VAL A 226 -3.79 -19.50 49.10
CA VAL A 226 -2.71 -18.64 49.64
C VAL A 226 -1.60 -19.40 50.36
N SER A 227 -1.78 -20.70 50.58
CA SER A 227 -0.79 -21.56 51.23
C SER A 227 -0.94 -23.01 50.79
N PRO A 228 0.08 -23.87 51.00
CA PRO A 228 -0.05 -25.31 50.74
C PRO A 228 -1.19 -25.97 51.53
N ASP A 229 -1.46 -25.50 52.75
CA ASP A 229 -2.57 -26.02 53.57
C ASP A 229 -3.94 -25.61 53.03
N ASP A 230 -4.09 -24.35 52.60
CA ASP A 230 -5.29 -23.88 51.92
C ASP A 230 -5.49 -24.59 50.57
N ALA A 231 -4.39 -24.85 49.85
CA ALA A 231 -4.38 -25.61 48.60
C ALA A 231 -4.85 -27.06 48.79
N TRP A 232 -4.44 -27.72 49.87
CA TRP A 232 -4.93 -29.06 50.20
C TRP A 232 -6.39 -29.04 50.63
N ALA A 233 -6.82 -28.05 51.41
CA ALA A 233 -8.22 -27.89 51.79
C ALA A 233 -9.11 -27.69 50.55
N ALA A 234 -8.68 -26.85 49.60
CA ALA A 234 -9.34 -26.66 48.32
C ALA A 234 -9.39 -27.97 47.51
N ALA A 235 -8.30 -28.75 47.48
CA ALA A 235 -8.25 -30.02 46.76
C ALA A 235 -9.26 -31.04 47.31
N LEU A 236 -9.41 -31.12 48.63
CA LEU A 236 -10.39 -31.99 49.29
C LEU A 236 -11.83 -31.51 49.07
N GLU A 237 -12.07 -30.20 49.03
CA GLU A 237 -13.37 -29.59 48.72
C GLU A 237 -13.82 -29.88 47.28
N ILE A 238 -12.90 -29.75 46.32
CA ILE A 238 -13.16 -29.97 44.88
C ILE A 238 -13.32 -31.46 44.55
N GLY A 239 -12.57 -32.32 45.26
CA GLY A 239 -12.39 -33.74 45.00
C GLY A 239 -11.15 -34.03 44.15
N LEU A 240 -10.36 -35.03 44.58
CA LEU A 240 -9.17 -35.48 43.86
C LEU A 240 -9.54 -36.36 42.65
N PRO A 241 -8.75 -36.33 41.55
CA PRO A 241 -7.52 -35.55 41.35
C PRO A 241 -7.76 -34.06 41.05
N VAL A 242 -6.75 -33.23 41.35
CA VAL A 242 -6.75 -31.79 41.07
C VAL A 242 -5.54 -31.34 40.23
N VAL A 243 -5.60 -30.09 39.76
CA VAL A 243 -4.53 -29.37 39.07
C VAL A 243 -4.12 -28.19 39.96
N VAL A 244 -2.80 -28.00 40.11
CA VAL A 244 -2.22 -26.83 40.80
C VAL A 244 -1.49 -25.99 39.76
N LYS A 245 -1.80 -24.70 39.66
CA LYS A 245 -1.18 -23.81 38.66
C LYS A 245 -1.15 -22.33 39.10
N PRO A 246 -0.25 -21.51 38.56
CA PRO A 246 -0.33 -20.05 38.68
C PRO A 246 -1.62 -19.50 38.07
N LYS A 247 -2.15 -18.42 38.66
CA LYS A 247 -3.32 -17.69 38.14
C LYS A 247 -3.07 -17.15 36.72
N ASP A 248 -1.96 -16.43 36.54
CA ASP A 248 -1.56 -15.82 35.27
C ASP A 248 -0.24 -16.43 34.77
N GLY A 249 -0.34 -17.43 33.89
CA GLY A 249 0.80 -18.18 33.37
C GLY A 249 0.63 -18.62 31.91
N ASN A 250 1.71 -18.49 31.15
CA ASN A 250 1.78 -18.86 29.72
C ASN A 250 2.52 -20.18 29.51
N GLN A 251 2.15 -20.92 28.46
CA GLN A 251 2.84 -22.13 27.98
C GLN A 251 2.91 -23.32 28.96
N GLY A 252 2.09 -23.31 30.02
CA GLY A 252 2.04 -24.40 31.01
C GLY A 252 3.18 -24.39 32.04
N LYS A 253 3.91 -23.27 32.17
CA LYS A 253 4.93 -23.11 33.21
C LYS A 253 4.29 -23.10 34.61
N GLY A 254 4.86 -23.86 35.54
CA GLY A 254 4.33 -23.99 36.90
C GLY A 254 3.06 -24.83 37.04
N VAL A 255 2.58 -25.50 35.97
CA VAL A 255 1.36 -26.32 36.02
C VAL A 255 1.69 -27.75 36.43
N THR A 256 1.07 -28.21 37.51
CA THR A 256 1.14 -29.61 37.98
C THR A 256 -0.25 -30.25 37.85
N VAL A 257 -0.34 -31.30 37.03
CA VAL A 257 -1.60 -31.99 36.72
C VAL A 257 -1.70 -33.35 37.42
N ASN A 258 -2.92 -33.87 37.56
CA ASN A 258 -3.23 -35.18 38.14
C ASN A 258 -2.68 -35.38 39.57
N VAL A 259 -2.84 -34.36 40.41
CA VAL A 259 -2.41 -34.38 41.81
C VAL A 259 -3.42 -35.18 42.64
N THR A 260 -2.94 -36.25 43.27
CA THR A 260 -3.77 -37.21 44.04
C THR A 260 -3.32 -37.37 45.49
N THR A 261 -2.15 -36.84 45.87
CA THR A 261 -1.63 -36.93 47.23
C THR A 261 -1.18 -35.56 47.74
N ARG A 262 -1.05 -35.42 49.06
CA ARG A 262 -0.61 -34.18 49.69
C ARG A 262 0.80 -33.81 49.27
N GLU A 263 1.69 -34.79 49.18
CA GLU A 263 3.09 -34.60 48.81
C GLU A 263 3.21 -34.08 47.37
N GLN A 264 2.39 -34.62 46.45
CA GLN A 264 2.32 -34.12 45.08
C GLN A 264 1.79 -32.69 45.03
N LEU A 265 0.81 -32.36 45.89
CA LEU A 265 0.23 -31.02 45.97
C LEU A 265 1.25 -30.00 46.51
N ASP A 266 1.96 -30.31 47.59
CA ASP A 266 2.98 -29.44 48.16
C ASP A 266 4.11 -29.18 47.16
N ALA A 267 4.56 -30.22 46.45
CA ALA A 267 5.55 -30.09 45.38
C ALA A 267 5.03 -29.25 44.21
N GLY A 268 3.77 -29.46 43.82
CA GLY A 268 3.12 -28.69 42.74
C GLY A 268 2.90 -27.23 43.12
N PHE A 269 2.54 -26.94 44.37
CA PHE A 269 2.39 -25.58 44.90
C PHE A 269 3.74 -24.87 44.90
N ALA A 270 4.79 -25.50 45.43
CA ALA A 270 6.13 -24.93 45.42
C ALA A 270 6.61 -24.62 43.99
N ALA A 271 6.42 -25.55 43.06
CA ALA A 271 6.76 -25.35 41.65
C ALA A 271 5.94 -24.23 40.99
N ALA A 272 4.67 -24.05 41.36
CA ALA A 272 3.85 -22.95 40.86
C ALA A 272 4.27 -21.59 41.47
N SER A 273 4.61 -21.58 42.75
CA SER A 273 5.05 -20.39 43.50
C SER A 273 6.39 -19.82 43.02
N GLU A 274 7.26 -20.64 42.42
CA GLU A 274 8.47 -20.15 41.75
C GLU A 274 8.17 -19.18 40.61
N PHE A 275 6.97 -19.25 40.01
CA PHE A 275 6.59 -18.38 38.90
C PHE A 275 5.74 -17.19 39.34
N ARG A 276 4.80 -17.36 40.28
CA ARG A 276 3.85 -16.34 40.76
C ARG A 276 3.36 -16.63 42.18
N ASP A 277 2.97 -15.59 42.91
CA ASP A 277 2.42 -15.72 44.26
C ASP A 277 0.93 -16.16 44.27
N ASP A 278 0.18 -15.87 43.21
CA ASP A 278 -1.24 -16.24 43.10
C ASP A 278 -1.41 -17.65 42.48
N ILE A 279 -1.76 -18.62 43.33
CA ILE A 279 -1.91 -20.03 42.95
C ILE A 279 -3.39 -20.44 42.93
N LEU A 280 -3.75 -21.32 42.00
CA LEU A 280 -5.09 -21.81 41.76
C LEU A 280 -5.12 -23.35 41.87
N VAL A 281 -6.10 -23.88 42.58
CA VAL A 281 -6.39 -25.33 42.64
C VAL A 281 -7.73 -25.59 41.97
N GLU A 282 -7.74 -26.49 41.00
CA GLU A 282 -8.92 -26.80 40.18
C GLU A 282 -9.11 -28.29 39.96
N ARG A 283 -10.33 -28.70 39.61
CA ARG A 283 -10.62 -30.07 39.23
C ARG A 283 -9.76 -30.51 38.05
N PHE A 284 -9.16 -31.69 38.14
CA PHE A 284 -8.50 -32.31 36.99
C PHE A 284 -9.55 -32.85 36.01
N LEU A 285 -9.42 -32.48 34.75
CA LEU A 285 -10.25 -32.99 33.66
C LEU A 285 -9.47 -34.09 32.91
N PRO A 286 -9.95 -35.34 32.86
CA PRO A 286 -9.35 -36.37 32.02
C PRO A 286 -9.69 -36.13 30.55
N GLY A 287 -8.83 -36.64 29.65
CA GLY A 287 -9.11 -36.67 28.22
C GLY A 287 -8.00 -36.07 27.37
N ASN A 288 -8.35 -35.74 26.13
CA ASN A 288 -7.49 -35.14 25.12
C ASN A 288 -7.63 -33.62 25.10
N ASP A 289 -6.57 -32.96 24.65
CA ASP A 289 -6.52 -31.51 24.46
C ASP A 289 -6.99 -31.16 23.03
N PHE A 290 -8.03 -30.33 22.93
CA PHE A 290 -8.56 -29.81 21.68
C PHE A 290 -8.46 -28.28 21.65
N ARG A 291 -7.94 -27.74 20.54
CA ARG A 291 -8.00 -26.33 20.18
C ARG A 291 -9.16 -26.12 19.22
N LEU A 292 -10.16 -25.37 19.62
CA LEU A 292 -11.29 -24.96 18.79
C LEU A 292 -11.08 -23.50 18.38
N LEU A 293 -11.28 -23.17 17.12
CA LEU A 293 -11.15 -21.81 16.60
C LEU A 293 -12.54 -21.28 16.23
N VAL A 294 -12.98 -20.25 16.93
CA VAL A 294 -14.20 -19.51 16.63
C VAL A 294 -13.82 -18.22 15.91
N VAL A 295 -14.55 -17.91 14.85
CA VAL A 295 -14.46 -16.64 14.11
C VAL A 295 -15.87 -16.10 13.91
N GLY A 296 -16.12 -14.89 14.39
CA GLY A 296 -17.45 -14.30 14.54
C GLY A 296 -18.36 -15.21 15.35
N ASN A 297 -19.40 -15.73 14.71
CA ASN A 297 -20.44 -16.55 15.35
C ASN A 297 -20.34 -18.04 15.00
N LYS A 298 -19.18 -18.51 14.52
CA LYS A 298 -19.02 -19.88 14.01
C LYS A 298 -17.73 -20.52 14.47
N LEU A 299 -17.80 -21.80 14.83
CA LEU A 299 -16.62 -22.66 14.92
C LEU A 299 -16.14 -22.96 13.49
N VAL A 300 -14.93 -22.51 13.13
CA VAL A 300 -14.39 -22.64 11.77
C VAL A 300 -13.33 -23.72 11.64
N ALA A 301 -12.70 -24.10 12.75
CA ALA A 301 -11.72 -25.18 12.78
C ALA A 301 -11.62 -25.79 14.18
N ALA A 302 -11.23 -27.06 14.26
CA ALA A 302 -10.87 -27.72 15.51
C ALA A 302 -9.71 -28.68 15.28
N ALA A 303 -8.76 -28.72 16.22
CA ALA A 303 -7.59 -29.59 16.17
C ALA A 303 -7.36 -30.27 17.52
N ARG A 304 -7.17 -31.60 17.52
CA ARG A 304 -6.61 -32.31 18.67
C ARG A 304 -5.12 -32.07 18.72
N ARG A 305 -4.62 -31.63 19.87
CA ARG A 305 -3.19 -31.39 20.09
C ARG A 305 -2.58 -32.59 20.82
N ASP A 306 -1.52 -33.13 20.24
CA ASP A 306 -0.73 -34.22 20.82
C ASP A 306 0.62 -33.67 21.29
N PRO A 307 1.08 -34.00 22.52
CA PRO A 307 2.39 -33.60 23.00
C PRO A 307 3.53 -34.13 22.11
N PRO A 308 4.71 -33.47 22.12
CA PRO A 308 5.87 -33.99 21.41
C PRO A 308 6.21 -35.39 21.94
N GLN A 309 6.19 -36.37 21.04
CA GLN A 309 6.37 -37.78 21.38
C GLN A 309 7.04 -38.54 20.24
N VAL A 310 7.65 -39.68 20.59
CA VAL A 310 8.11 -40.69 19.63
C VAL A 310 7.50 -42.05 19.97
N VAL A 311 7.39 -42.92 18.98
CA VAL A 311 6.92 -44.30 19.16
C VAL A 311 8.10 -45.24 18.98
N GLY A 312 8.37 -46.05 20.00
CA GLY A 312 9.43 -47.06 19.96
C GLY A 312 9.22 -48.04 18.82
N ASP A 313 10.29 -48.35 18.10
CA ASP A 313 10.33 -49.41 17.08
C ASP A 313 11.02 -50.68 17.62
N GLY A 314 11.53 -50.63 18.85
CA GLY A 314 12.31 -51.68 19.51
C GLY A 314 13.76 -51.80 19.04
N LYS A 315 14.26 -50.86 18.22
CA LYS A 315 15.61 -50.88 17.65
C LYS A 315 16.37 -49.57 17.85
N GLN A 316 15.71 -48.45 17.56
CA GLN A 316 16.29 -47.11 17.63
C GLN A 316 16.16 -46.51 19.04
N THR A 317 17.15 -45.71 19.40
CA THR A 317 17.11 -44.90 20.62
C THR A 317 16.07 -43.77 20.50
N VAL A 318 15.62 -43.22 21.64
CA VAL A 318 14.75 -42.02 21.64
C VAL A 318 15.38 -40.88 20.85
N ARG A 319 16.70 -40.69 20.93
CA ARG A 319 17.45 -39.70 20.14
C ARG A 319 17.33 -39.91 18.64
N GLU A 320 17.60 -41.13 18.17
CA GLU A 320 17.51 -41.47 16.74
C GLU A 320 16.08 -41.34 16.22
N LEU A 321 15.07 -41.72 17.02
CA LEU A 321 13.67 -41.54 16.68
C LEU A 321 13.29 -40.07 16.55
N VAL A 322 13.78 -39.21 17.46
CA VAL A 322 13.58 -37.76 17.38
C VAL A 322 14.27 -37.17 16.15
N GLU A 323 15.51 -37.56 15.87
CA GLU A 323 16.23 -37.14 14.66
C GLU A 323 15.48 -37.53 13.39
N GLN A 324 14.92 -38.74 13.34
CA GLN A 324 14.10 -39.19 12.22
C GLN A 324 12.82 -38.36 12.07
N VAL A 325 12.11 -38.06 13.17
CA VAL A 325 10.92 -37.19 13.12
C VAL A 325 11.30 -35.77 12.66
N ASN A 326 12.46 -35.26 13.07
CA ASN A 326 12.96 -33.94 12.70
C ASN A 326 13.49 -33.84 11.25
N LYS A 327 13.59 -34.95 10.51
CA LYS A 327 13.88 -34.96 9.06
C LYS A 327 12.69 -34.52 8.20
N ASP A 328 11.48 -34.42 8.78
CA ASP A 328 10.33 -33.86 8.08
C ASP A 328 10.65 -32.41 7.63
N PRO A 329 10.61 -32.11 6.31
CA PRO A 329 10.95 -30.79 5.80
C PRO A 329 10.03 -29.69 6.32
N ARG A 330 8.84 -30.03 6.84
CA ARG A 330 7.93 -29.09 7.49
C ARG A 330 8.42 -28.63 8.87
N ARG A 331 9.42 -29.28 9.47
CA ARG A 331 9.97 -28.96 10.79
C ARG A 331 11.19 -28.03 10.70
N GLY A 332 11.02 -26.77 11.08
CA GLY A 332 12.10 -25.78 11.18
C GLY A 332 12.59 -25.53 12.61
N SER A 333 13.67 -24.76 12.71
CA SER A 333 14.24 -24.29 13.98
C SER A 333 13.44 -23.13 14.60
N GLY A 334 12.77 -22.32 13.78
CA GLY A 334 11.94 -21.17 14.17
C GLY A 334 10.43 -21.37 14.00
N HIS A 335 9.71 -20.26 13.82
CA HIS A 335 8.25 -20.22 13.69
C HIS A 335 7.75 -20.02 12.24
N ALA A 336 8.68 -19.84 11.29
CA ALA A 336 8.37 -19.62 9.88
C ALA A 336 7.81 -20.86 9.16
N THR A 337 8.10 -22.07 9.67
CA THR A 337 7.65 -23.34 9.09
C THR A 337 6.42 -23.91 9.81
N SER A 338 5.74 -24.87 9.15
CA SER A 338 4.48 -25.45 9.64
C SER A 338 4.62 -26.22 10.96
N LEU A 339 5.78 -26.83 11.23
CA LEU A 339 6.07 -27.57 12.45
C LEU A 339 7.40 -27.12 13.06
N THR A 340 7.59 -27.34 14.35
CA THR A 340 8.85 -27.02 15.04
C THR A 340 9.63 -28.31 15.33
N LYS A 341 10.96 -28.28 15.21
CA LYS A 341 11.82 -29.42 15.58
C LYS A 341 11.69 -29.75 17.07
N ILE A 342 11.62 -31.03 17.40
CA ILE A 342 11.67 -31.52 18.79
C ILE A 342 13.12 -31.38 19.29
N ARG A 343 13.32 -30.76 20.45
CA ARG A 343 14.65 -30.54 21.05
C ARG A 343 14.77 -31.27 22.39
N PHE A 344 15.98 -31.75 22.70
CA PHE A 344 16.33 -32.29 24.02
C PHE A 344 16.85 -31.16 24.91
N ASP A 345 15.95 -30.48 25.62
CA ASP A 345 16.29 -29.56 26.70
C ASP A 345 16.04 -30.20 28.08
N ASP A 346 16.34 -29.48 29.15
CA ASP A 346 16.24 -29.99 30.53
C ASP A 346 14.82 -30.49 30.86
N ILE A 347 13.80 -29.82 30.32
CA ILE A 347 12.39 -30.23 30.48
C ILE A 347 12.14 -31.58 29.78
N ALA A 348 12.64 -31.74 28.55
CA ALA A 348 12.47 -32.98 27.81
C ALA A 348 13.19 -34.16 28.50
N LEU A 349 14.41 -33.92 28.99
CA LEU A 349 15.18 -34.92 29.74
C LEU A 349 14.49 -35.30 31.06
N ALA A 350 13.94 -34.33 31.80
CA ALA A 350 13.18 -34.60 33.02
C ALA A 350 11.89 -35.40 32.76
N SER A 351 11.21 -35.13 31.63
CA SER A 351 10.01 -35.88 31.22
C SER A 351 10.34 -37.35 30.90
N LEU A 352 11.47 -37.60 30.23
CA LEU A 352 11.95 -38.96 29.95
C LEU A 352 12.28 -39.71 31.25
N ALA A 353 13.00 -39.06 32.16
CA ALA A 353 13.39 -39.66 33.44
C ALA A 353 12.18 -40.11 34.27
N LYS A 354 11.08 -39.32 34.29
CA LYS A 354 9.82 -39.68 34.95
C LYS A 354 9.16 -40.94 34.36
N GLN A 355 9.42 -41.24 33.09
CA GLN A 355 8.95 -42.45 32.40
C GLN A 355 9.94 -43.62 32.47
N GLY A 356 11.08 -43.44 33.15
CA GLY A 356 12.14 -44.46 33.23
C GLY A 356 13.04 -44.55 32.00
N TYR A 357 13.05 -43.53 31.13
CA TYR A 357 13.89 -43.46 29.93
C TYR A 357 14.97 -42.39 30.02
N VAL A 358 16.04 -42.56 29.25
CA VAL A 358 17.01 -41.53 28.89
C VAL A 358 17.06 -41.39 27.36
N ALA A 359 17.71 -40.34 26.83
CA ALA A 359 17.76 -40.09 25.39
C ALA A 359 18.31 -41.28 24.57
N ASP A 360 19.23 -42.05 25.15
CA ASP A 360 19.87 -43.20 24.49
C ASP A 360 19.20 -44.54 24.84
N SER A 361 18.03 -44.51 25.52
CA SER A 361 17.21 -45.71 25.73
C SER A 361 16.53 -46.15 24.43
N VAL A 362 16.38 -47.46 24.22
CA VAL A 362 15.61 -48.04 23.12
C VAL A 362 14.21 -48.41 23.64
N PRO A 363 13.15 -47.66 23.28
CA PRO A 363 11.81 -47.96 23.77
C PRO A 363 11.26 -49.22 23.10
N PRO A 364 10.49 -50.06 23.82
CA PRO A 364 9.83 -51.22 23.23
C PRO A 364 8.94 -50.86 22.04
N LYS A 365 8.78 -51.79 21.10
CA LYS A 365 7.96 -51.56 19.91
C LYS A 365 6.52 -51.19 20.29
N GLY A 366 6.05 -50.05 19.78
CA GLY A 366 4.71 -49.51 20.05
C GLY A 366 4.60 -48.66 21.31
N GLN A 367 5.66 -48.57 22.13
CA GLN A 367 5.65 -47.73 23.32
C GLN A 367 5.73 -46.25 22.92
N ARG A 368 4.75 -45.45 23.35
CA ARG A 368 4.79 -43.99 23.23
C ARG A 368 5.70 -43.44 24.33
N VAL A 369 6.66 -42.60 23.94
CA VAL A 369 7.56 -41.89 24.83
C VAL A 369 7.30 -40.39 24.68
N ILE A 370 6.83 -39.76 25.76
CA ILE A 370 6.41 -38.36 25.75
C ILE A 370 7.60 -37.47 26.13
N LEU A 371 7.97 -36.56 25.24
CA LEU A 371 9.10 -35.67 25.45
C LEU A 371 8.69 -34.46 26.29
N ARG A 372 7.43 -33.99 26.20
CA ARG A 372 6.89 -32.95 27.10
C ARG A 372 5.40 -33.16 27.32
N ASN A 373 4.89 -32.72 28.47
CA ASN A 373 3.46 -32.83 28.77
C ASN A 373 2.59 -31.76 28.12
N ASN A 374 3.17 -30.65 27.63
CA ASN A 374 2.40 -29.60 26.96
C ASN A 374 2.22 -29.89 25.45
N ALA A 375 0.98 -29.82 24.97
CA ALA A 375 0.63 -30.12 23.59
C ALA A 375 0.85 -28.94 22.63
N ASN A 376 1.94 -28.18 22.81
CA ASN A 376 2.24 -26.98 22.03
C ASN A 376 3.01 -27.32 20.75
N LEU A 377 2.60 -26.78 19.60
CA LEU A 377 3.34 -26.95 18.36
C LEU A 377 4.74 -26.32 18.43
N SER A 378 4.92 -25.24 19.21
CA SER A 378 6.22 -24.56 19.40
C SER A 378 7.25 -25.43 20.13
N THR A 379 6.82 -26.48 20.83
CA THR A 379 7.71 -27.45 21.50
C THR A 379 7.87 -28.75 20.72
N GLY A 380 7.36 -28.78 19.48
CA GLY A 380 7.44 -29.91 18.56
C GLY A 380 6.25 -30.88 18.63
N GLY A 381 5.18 -30.50 19.34
CA GLY A 381 3.90 -31.23 19.35
C GLY A 381 3.26 -31.35 17.97
N ALA A 382 2.26 -32.22 17.85
CA ALA A 382 1.53 -32.49 16.62
C ALA A 382 0.06 -32.04 16.75
N ALA A 383 -0.57 -31.76 15.62
CA ALA A 383 -1.99 -31.39 15.56
C ALA A 383 -2.72 -32.28 14.57
N THR A 384 -3.89 -32.78 14.97
CA THR A 384 -4.80 -33.54 14.10
C THR A 384 -6.08 -32.75 13.90
N ASP A 385 -6.42 -32.41 12.65
CA ASP A 385 -7.69 -31.77 12.33
C ASP A 385 -8.86 -32.72 12.65
N VAL A 386 -9.84 -32.20 13.38
CA VAL A 386 -11.06 -32.92 13.82
C VAL A 386 -12.31 -32.07 13.60
N THR A 387 -12.22 -31.04 12.75
CA THR A 387 -13.28 -30.03 12.60
C THR A 387 -14.63 -30.63 12.21
N ASP A 388 -14.64 -31.60 11.29
CA ASP A 388 -15.89 -32.22 10.81
C ASP A 388 -16.50 -33.22 11.81
N ASP A 389 -15.73 -33.61 12.84
CA ASP A 389 -16.14 -34.53 13.89
C ASP A 389 -16.71 -33.82 15.13
N VAL A 390 -16.68 -32.48 15.16
CA VAL A 390 -17.13 -31.73 16.34
C VAL A 390 -18.64 -31.79 16.46
N HIS A 391 -19.11 -32.29 17.61
CA HIS A 391 -20.53 -32.33 17.94
C HIS A 391 -21.12 -30.90 17.99
N PRO A 392 -22.33 -30.65 17.44
CA PRO A 392 -22.91 -29.30 17.36
C PRO A 392 -22.98 -28.56 18.70
N GLU A 393 -23.33 -29.25 19.79
CA GLU A 393 -23.35 -28.64 21.14
C GLU A 393 -21.95 -28.22 21.62
N VAL A 394 -20.89 -28.95 21.26
CA VAL A 394 -19.51 -28.56 21.59
C VAL A 394 -19.14 -27.27 20.84
N ALA A 395 -19.51 -27.18 19.57
CA ALA A 395 -19.34 -25.96 18.78
C ALA A 395 -20.15 -24.79 19.37
N ALA A 396 -21.40 -25.02 19.78
CA ALA A 396 -22.24 -24.00 20.42
C ALA A 396 -21.65 -23.51 21.74
N ARG A 397 -21.08 -24.39 22.57
CA ARG A 397 -20.37 -24.01 23.80
C ARG A 397 -19.12 -23.18 23.53
N ALA A 398 -18.36 -23.51 22.49
CA ALA A 398 -17.20 -22.72 22.09
C ALA A 398 -17.60 -21.31 21.61
N VAL A 399 -18.69 -21.19 20.83
CA VAL A 399 -19.22 -19.88 20.39
C VAL A 399 -19.75 -19.08 21.58
N ALA A 400 -20.50 -19.71 22.49
CA ALA A 400 -20.98 -19.05 23.71
C ALA A 400 -19.81 -18.54 24.58
N ALA A 401 -18.72 -19.31 24.65
CA ALA A 401 -17.51 -18.90 25.35
C ALA A 401 -16.87 -17.64 24.72
N ALA A 402 -16.77 -17.60 23.38
CA ALA A 402 -16.27 -16.44 22.65
C ALA A 402 -17.09 -15.18 22.95
N HIS A 403 -18.42 -15.30 22.85
CA HIS A 403 -19.37 -14.19 23.08
C HIS A 403 -19.34 -13.69 24.52
N MET A 404 -19.22 -14.60 25.49
CA MET A 404 -19.20 -14.24 26.89
C MET A 404 -17.95 -13.43 27.28
N VAL A 405 -16.82 -13.69 26.61
CA VAL A 405 -15.58 -12.90 26.78
C VAL A 405 -15.60 -11.63 25.92
N GLY A 406 -16.33 -11.63 24.80
CA GLY A 406 -16.41 -10.52 23.85
C GLY A 406 -15.32 -10.56 22.77
N LEU A 407 -14.90 -11.76 22.36
CA LEU A 407 -13.86 -11.97 21.34
C LEU A 407 -14.48 -12.33 19.99
N ASP A 408 -14.06 -11.64 18.93
CA ASP A 408 -14.51 -11.93 17.56
C ASP A 408 -13.74 -13.11 16.94
N ILE A 409 -12.48 -13.28 17.31
CA ILE A 409 -11.69 -14.45 17.00
C ILE A 409 -11.20 -15.01 18.32
N CYS A 410 -11.39 -16.31 18.54
CA CYS A 410 -10.86 -16.91 19.75
C CYS A 410 -10.42 -18.36 19.55
N GLY A 411 -9.33 -18.69 20.24
CA GLY A 411 -8.90 -20.06 20.44
C GLY A 411 -9.43 -20.58 21.76
N VAL A 412 -10.33 -21.55 21.71
CA VAL A 412 -10.97 -22.19 22.86
C VAL A 412 -10.29 -23.53 23.12
N ASP A 413 -9.69 -23.67 24.30
CA ASP A 413 -9.04 -24.92 24.72
C ASP A 413 -10.02 -25.78 25.50
N VAL A 414 -10.32 -26.95 24.96
CA VAL A 414 -11.28 -27.91 25.52
C VAL A 414 -10.54 -29.19 25.90
N VAL A 415 -10.77 -29.67 27.11
CA VAL A 415 -10.31 -31.00 27.56
C VAL A 415 -11.52 -31.90 27.70
N CYS A 416 -11.55 -32.98 26.92
CA CYS A 416 -12.57 -34.03 26.96
C CYS A 416 -12.04 -35.30 26.29
N ASP A 417 -12.72 -36.44 26.46
CA ASP A 417 -12.29 -37.69 25.82
C ASP A 417 -12.44 -37.64 24.29
N SER A 418 -13.52 -37.03 23.80
CA SER A 418 -13.82 -36.93 22.37
C SER A 418 -14.75 -35.75 22.05
N VAL A 419 -14.49 -35.05 20.94
CA VAL A 419 -15.39 -34.01 20.42
C VAL A 419 -16.68 -34.55 19.79
N LEU A 420 -16.85 -35.88 19.68
CA LEU A 420 -18.04 -36.53 19.09
C LEU A 420 -19.27 -36.55 20.00
N LYS A 421 -19.13 -36.26 21.29
CA LYS A 421 -20.25 -36.16 22.23
C LYS A 421 -20.19 -34.83 22.98
N THR A 422 -21.22 -34.53 23.76
CA THR A 422 -21.27 -33.28 24.53
C THR A 422 -20.15 -33.23 25.60
N ILE A 423 -19.72 -32.02 25.98
CA ILE A 423 -18.66 -31.82 26.98
C ILE A 423 -19.12 -32.37 28.34
N GLU A 424 -20.37 -32.10 28.69
CA GLU A 424 -21.01 -32.43 29.96
C GLU A 424 -21.09 -33.95 30.19
N GLU A 425 -21.47 -34.73 29.17
CA GLU A 425 -21.56 -36.19 29.25
C GLU A 425 -20.22 -36.88 29.57
N GLN A 426 -19.11 -36.20 29.31
CA GLN A 426 -17.75 -36.74 29.47
C GLN A 426 -17.02 -36.15 30.68
N ASN A 427 -17.67 -35.31 31.49
CA ASN A 427 -17.01 -34.50 32.52
C ASN A 427 -15.82 -33.69 31.96
N GLY A 428 -15.92 -33.25 30.70
CA GLY A 428 -14.96 -32.35 30.09
C GLY A 428 -15.18 -30.90 30.48
N GLY A 429 -14.38 -30.00 29.92
CA GLY A 429 -14.55 -28.57 30.15
C GLY A 429 -13.65 -27.69 29.30
N ILE A 430 -14.04 -26.43 29.18
CA ILE A 430 -13.23 -25.37 28.59
C ILE A 430 -12.23 -24.89 29.63
N VAL A 431 -10.95 -24.99 29.31
CA VAL A 431 -9.85 -24.71 30.24
C VAL A 431 -9.32 -23.30 30.06
N GLU A 432 -9.33 -22.80 28.82
CA GLU A 432 -8.79 -21.49 28.44
C GLU A 432 -9.49 -20.94 27.20
N VAL A 433 -9.57 -19.60 27.10
CA VAL A 433 -10.00 -18.88 25.89
C VAL A 433 -8.92 -17.85 25.56
N ASN A 434 -8.49 -17.79 24.30
CA ASN A 434 -7.35 -16.99 23.86
C ASN A 434 -7.78 -15.97 22.78
N ALA A 435 -7.46 -14.69 22.97
CA ALA A 435 -7.78 -13.61 22.02
C ALA A 435 -6.95 -13.65 20.71
N ALA A 436 -5.66 -14.01 20.81
CA ALA A 436 -4.74 -14.08 19.67
C ALA A 436 -4.34 -15.54 19.34
N PRO A 437 -5.24 -16.38 18.81
CA PRO A 437 -4.93 -17.78 18.60
C PRO A 437 -3.90 -17.99 17.49
N GLY A 438 -2.90 -18.83 17.75
CA GLY A 438 -2.02 -19.32 16.68
C GLY A 438 -2.79 -20.17 15.66
N LEU A 439 -2.82 -19.75 14.40
CA LEU A 439 -3.60 -20.39 13.33
C LEU A 439 -2.92 -21.58 12.68
N ARG A 440 -1.60 -21.72 12.86
CA ARG A 440 -0.75 -22.72 12.20
C ARG A 440 -1.28 -24.15 12.28
N MET A 441 -1.83 -24.54 13.42
CA MET A 441 -2.35 -25.90 13.62
C MET A 441 -3.62 -26.20 12.82
N HIS A 442 -4.37 -25.16 12.45
CA HIS A 442 -5.56 -25.28 11.61
C HIS A 442 -5.21 -25.15 10.12
N LEU A 443 -4.22 -24.33 9.78
CA LEU A 443 -3.74 -24.14 8.40
C LEU A 443 -3.04 -25.39 7.86
N SER A 444 -2.09 -25.93 8.63
CA SER A 444 -1.22 -27.05 8.23
C SER A 444 -1.11 -28.07 9.37
N PRO A 445 -2.19 -28.81 9.68
CA PRO A 445 -2.14 -29.83 10.73
C PRO A 445 -1.15 -30.94 10.36
N SER A 446 -0.63 -31.64 11.38
CA SER A 446 0.24 -32.81 11.17
C SER A 446 -0.52 -33.94 10.48
N PHE A 447 -1.80 -34.10 10.82
CA PHE A 447 -2.72 -35.09 10.26
C PHE A 447 -4.10 -34.44 9.97
N GLY A 448 -4.76 -34.86 8.90
CA GLY A 448 -6.06 -34.33 8.49
C GLY A 448 -5.97 -33.17 7.50
N LYS A 449 -7.05 -32.41 7.34
CA LYS A 449 -7.20 -31.38 6.30
C LYS A 449 -6.93 -29.98 6.87
N GLY A 450 -6.12 -29.19 6.18
CA GLY A 450 -5.97 -27.77 6.48
C GLY A 450 -7.29 -27.01 6.28
N ARG A 451 -7.60 -26.08 7.17
CA ARG A 451 -8.84 -25.29 7.16
C ARG A 451 -8.57 -23.87 6.65
N PRO A 452 -9.46 -23.29 5.82
CA PRO A 452 -9.30 -21.95 5.24
C PRO A 452 -9.62 -20.85 6.27
N VAL A 453 -8.89 -20.84 7.38
CA VAL A 453 -9.18 -19.93 8.50
C VAL A 453 -8.94 -18.47 8.14
N GLY A 454 -7.97 -18.19 7.25
CA GLY A 454 -7.73 -16.85 6.72
C GLY A 454 -8.95 -16.31 5.96
N GLU A 455 -9.59 -17.13 5.11
CA GLU A 455 -10.80 -16.77 4.38
C GLU A 455 -11.97 -16.49 5.33
N ALA A 456 -12.11 -17.30 6.39
CA ALA A 456 -13.14 -17.08 7.40
C ALA A 456 -12.95 -15.76 8.14
N ILE A 457 -11.71 -15.38 8.47
CA ILE A 457 -11.38 -14.11 9.12
C ILE A 457 -11.68 -12.92 8.19
N VAL A 458 -11.24 -12.99 6.92
CA VAL A 458 -11.52 -11.92 5.94
C VAL A 458 -13.03 -11.78 5.70
N SER A 459 -13.78 -12.88 5.68
CA SER A 459 -15.24 -12.86 5.55
C SER A 459 -15.97 -12.31 6.77
N ALA A 460 -15.34 -12.33 7.95
CA ALA A 460 -15.87 -11.65 9.13
C ALA A 460 -15.58 -10.14 9.13
N MET A 461 -14.52 -9.70 8.42
CA MET A 461 -14.19 -8.27 8.28
C MET A 461 -14.91 -7.58 7.13
N PHE A 462 -15.20 -8.30 6.04
CA PHE A 462 -15.74 -7.74 4.80
C PHE A 462 -16.85 -8.64 4.25
N GLU A 463 -17.99 -8.03 3.94
CA GLU A 463 -19.08 -8.70 3.21
C GLU A 463 -18.62 -9.15 1.81
N GLU A 464 -19.31 -10.09 1.18
CA GLU A 464 -18.85 -10.74 -0.06
C GLU A 464 -18.59 -9.76 -1.22
N HIS A 465 -19.34 -8.67 -1.29
CA HIS A 465 -19.23 -7.63 -2.32
C HIS A 465 -18.30 -6.46 -1.93
N GLU A 466 -17.78 -6.45 -0.70
CA GLU A 466 -16.86 -5.43 -0.24
C GLU A 466 -15.42 -5.80 -0.59
N ASP A 467 -14.68 -4.81 -1.11
CA ASP A 467 -13.27 -4.95 -1.47
C ASP A 467 -12.35 -4.03 -0.61
N GLY A 468 -12.93 -3.39 0.40
CA GLY A 468 -12.25 -2.46 1.31
C GLY A 468 -11.84 -1.12 0.68
N ARG A 469 -12.22 -0.81 -0.57
CA ARG A 469 -11.80 0.44 -1.24
C ARG A 469 -12.86 1.53 -1.13
N ILE A 470 -12.39 2.74 -0.89
CA ILE A 470 -13.12 3.98 -1.16
C ILE A 470 -12.93 4.38 -2.64
N PRO A 471 -13.83 5.19 -3.23
CA PRO A 471 -13.60 5.76 -4.55
C PRO A 471 -12.31 6.60 -4.58
N ILE A 472 -11.43 6.27 -5.52
CA ILE A 472 -10.20 7.01 -5.78
C ILE A 472 -10.29 7.65 -7.16
N ILE A 473 -10.03 8.96 -7.24
CA ILE A 473 -9.94 9.72 -8.47
C ILE A 473 -8.51 10.22 -8.65
N ALA A 474 -7.80 9.68 -9.63
CA ALA A 474 -6.44 10.08 -9.96
C ALA A 474 -6.43 11.05 -11.13
N VAL A 475 -5.77 12.19 -10.98
CA VAL A 475 -5.70 13.23 -12.02
C VAL A 475 -4.25 13.43 -12.43
N THR A 476 -3.97 13.33 -13.73
CA THR A 476 -2.69 13.77 -14.28
C THR A 476 -2.86 14.54 -15.59
N GLY A 477 -1.79 15.19 -16.01
CA GLY A 477 -1.72 15.98 -17.22
C GLY A 477 -0.57 16.99 -17.13
N THR A 478 -0.32 17.73 -18.20
CA THR A 478 0.68 18.80 -18.16
C THR A 478 0.12 19.99 -17.40
N ASN A 479 -1.04 20.50 -17.81
CA ASN A 479 -1.71 21.66 -17.22
C ASN A 479 -3.10 21.31 -16.65
N GLY A 480 -3.63 22.13 -15.75
CA GLY A 480 -5.00 22.00 -15.23
C GLY A 480 -5.21 20.98 -14.09
N LYS A 481 -4.18 20.20 -13.73
CA LYS A 481 -4.24 19.17 -12.67
C LYS A 481 -4.79 19.68 -11.34
N THR A 482 -4.12 20.67 -10.75
CA THR A 482 -4.41 21.19 -9.41
C THR A 482 -5.84 21.73 -9.32
N THR A 483 -6.27 22.50 -10.33
CA THR A 483 -7.64 23.04 -10.39
C THR A 483 -8.67 21.93 -10.53
N THR A 484 -8.42 20.95 -11.40
CA THR A 484 -9.31 19.81 -11.63
C THR A 484 -9.46 18.98 -10.34
N VAL A 485 -8.36 18.72 -9.64
CA VAL A 485 -8.33 17.99 -8.35
C VAL A 485 -9.12 18.73 -7.28
N ARG A 486 -8.86 20.03 -7.10
CA ARG A 486 -9.56 20.88 -6.12
C ARG A 486 -11.05 20.97 -6.41
N LEU A 487 -11.42 21.14 -7.68
CA LEU A 487 -12.82 21.17 -8.08
C LEU A 487 -13.51 19.82 -7.86
N ILE A 488 -12.90 18.70 -8.26
CA ILE A 488 -13.46 17.36 -7.99
C ILE A 488 -13.68 17.18 -6.49
N ALA A 489 -12.68 17.47 -5.66
CA ALA A 489 -12.80 17.32 -4.21
C ALA A 489 -13.92 18.18 -3.62
N HIS A 490 -14.11 19.40 -4.13
CA HIS A 490 -15.22 20.28 -3.78
C HIS A 490 -16.58 19.69 -4.18
N LEU A 491 -16.69 19.11 -5.40
CA LEU A 491 -17.92 18.46 -5.86
C LEU A 491 -18.26 17.21 -5.03
N LEU A 492 -17.27 16.40 -4.66
CA LEU A 492 -17.48 15.23 -3.79
C LEU A 492 -17.94 15.66 -2.39
N THR A 493 -17.35 16.73 -1.85
CA THR A 493 -17.72 17.30 -0.55
C THR A 493 -19.14 17.87 -0.57
N ALA A 494 -19.52 18.57 -1.65
CA ALA A 494 -20.90 19.03 -1.87
C ALA A 494 -21.90 17.88 -1.98
N GLY A 495 -21.44 16.70 -2.43
CA GLY A 495 -22.19 15.44 -2.41
C GLY A 495 -22.31 14.78 -1.03
N GLY A 496 -21.68 15.33 0.00
CA GLY A 496 -21.73 14.83 1.38
C GLY A 496 -20.63 13.83 1.76
N LEU A 497 -19.64 13.61 0.90
CA LEU A 497 -18.52 12.71 1.18
C LEU A 497 -17.39 13.43 1.92
N ARG A 498 -16.83 12.78 2.95
CA ARG A 498 -15.62 13.27 3.61
C ARG A 498 -14.43 13.04 2.70
N THR A 499 -13.95 14.11 2.08
CA THR A 499 -12.99 14.00 0.97
C THR A 499 -11.55 14.23 1.44
N GLY A 500 -10.65 13.36 0.99
CA GLY A 500 -9.21 13.53 1.11
C GLY A 500 -8.58 13.89 -0.22
N MET A 501 -7.61 14.79 -0.23
CA MET A 501 -7.02 15.32 -1.46
C MET A 501 -5.50 15.51 -1.34
N THR A 502 -4.78 15.25 -2.42
CA THR A 502 -3.37 15.61 -2.57
C THR A 502 -3.16 16.44 -3.82
N ASN A 503 -2.35 17.49 -3.71
CA ASN A 503 -2.06 18.41 -4.82
C ASN A 503 -0.64 18.99 -4.67
N THR A 504 -0.29 19.96 -5.50
CA THR A 504 1.05 20.59 -5.48
C THR A 504 1.34 21.43 -4.22
N ASP A 505 0.32 21.81 -3.43
CA ASP A 505 0.50 22.71 -2.27
C ASP A 505 0.26 22.04 -0.91
N GLY A 506 -0.35 20.86 -0.86
CA GLY A 506 -0.49 20.12 0.38
C GLY A 506 -1.32 18.85 0.33
N VAL A 507 -1.59 18.35 1.53
CA VAL A 507 -2.57 17.28 1.77
C VAL A 507 -3.72 17.85 2.56
N TYR A 508 -4.94 17.58 2.11
CA TYR A 508 -6.16 18.07 2.73
C TYR A 508 -7.09 16.91 3.09
N VAL A 509 -7.70 16.97 4.27
CA VAL A 509 -8.75 16.04 4.71
C VAL A 509 -9.89 16.88 5.27
N GLU A 510 -11.09 16.72 4.70
CA GLU A 510 -12.28 17.50 5.09
C GLU A 510 -12.03 19.03 5.08
N GLY A 511 -11.31 19.50 4.06
CA GLY A 511 -10.96 20.92 3.89
C GLY A 511 -9.83 21.41 4.80
N ARG A 512 -9.36 20.61 5.77
CA ARG A 512 -8.23 20.95 6.62
C ARG A 512 -6.92 20.50 6.00
N GLN A 513 -5.97 21.42 5.84
CA GLN A 513 -4.59 21.08 5.46
C GLN A 513 -3.88 20.36 6.61
N ILE A 514 -3.32 19.18 6.32
CA ILE A 514 -2.59 18.35 7.28
C ILE A 514 -1.10 18.21 6.95
N ASP A 515 -0.70 18.57 5.72
CA ASP A 515 0.69 18.62 5.26
C ASP A 515 0.82 19.70 4.18
N SER A 516 2.01 20.28 4.02
CA SER A 516 2.29 21.43 3.14
C SER A 516 3.46 21.16 2.21
N GLY A 517 3.47 21.83 1.05
CA GLY A 517 4.49 21.66 0.00
C GLY A 517 4.06 20.69 -1.09
N ASP A 518 4.98 20.30 -1.96
CA ASP A 518 4.64 19.40 -3.08
C ASP A 518 4.24 18.00 -2.60
N CYS A 519 2.93 17.80 -2.55
CA CYS A 519 2.27 16.59 -2.09
C CYS A 519 1.65 15.78 -3.24
N SER A 520 2.06 16.02 -4.48
CA SER A 520 1.57 15.30 -5.67
C SER A 520 2.14 13.87 -5.83
N GLY A 521 2.81 13.37 -4.80
CA GLY A 521 3.53 12.11 -4.79
C GLY A 521 2.84 10.98 -4.01
N PRO A 522 3.28 9.72 -4.21
CA PRO A 522 2.66 8.55 -3.61
C PRO A 522 2.66 8.54 -2.08
N ARG A 523 3.68 9.14 -1.45
CA ARG A 523 3.76 9.27 0.02
C ARG A 523 2.55 10.01 0.58
N SER A 524 2.21 11.15 -0.01
CA SER A 524 1.08 11.98 0.42
C SER A 524 -0.26 11.28 0.14
N ALA A 525 -0.40 10.63 -1.01
CA ALA A 525 -1.60 9.85 -1.33
C ALA A 525 -1.82 8.70 -0.33
N ARG A 526 -0.74 8.01 0.09
CA ARG A 526 -0.81 6.98 1.14
C ARG A 526 -1.26 7.54 2.49
N ASN A 527 -0.94 8.79 2.85
CA ASN A 527 -1.43 9.40 4.08
C ASN A 527 -2.95 9.57 4.04
N VAL A 528 -3.49 10.02 2.91
CA VAL A 528 -4.95 10.13 2.70
C VAL A 528 -5.61 8.76 2.73
N LEU A 529 -5.08 7.77 2.01
CA LEU A 529 -5.62 6.41 1.98
C LEU A 529 -5.61 5.73 3.35
N SER A 530 -4.74 6.13 4.26
CA SER A 530 -4.70 5.61 5.64
C SER A 530 -5.59 6.38 6.62
N HIS A 531 -6.20 7.50 6.22
CA HIS A 531 -7.01 8.32 7.10
C HIS A 531 -8.45 7.76 7.22
N PRO A 532 -8.94 7.42 8.42
CA PRO A 532 -10.25 6.77 8.60
C PRO A 532 -11.45 7.69 8.28
N ASP A 533 -11.23 9.00 8.27
CA ASP A 533 -12.28 9.98 7.94
C ASP A 533 -12.37 10.32 6.45
N VAL A 534 -11.82 9.49 5.56
CA VAL A 534 -11.87 9.71 4.12
C VAL A 534 -12.80 8.70 3.48
N ASP A 535 -13.92 9.17 2.94
CA ASP A 535 -14.90 8.36 2.20
C ASP A 535 -14.62 8.33 0.70
N ALA A 536 -13.89 9.31 0.17
CA ALA A 536 -13.40 9.35 -1.21
C ALA A 536 -12.11 10.17 -1.31
N ALA A 537 -11.22 9.80 -2.23
CA ALA A 537 -9.91 10.42 -2.36
C ALA A 537 -9.66 10.96 -3.77
N VAL A 538 -9.05 12.16 -3.86
CA VAL A 538 -8.70 12.81 -5.13
C VAL A 538 -7.20 13.12 -5.15
N PHE A 539 -6.46 12.51 -6.07
CA PHE A 539 -5.01 12.60 -6.11
C PHE A 539 -4.51 13.31 -7.36
N GLU A 540 -3.83 14.43 -7.19
CA GLU A 540 -2.90 14.90 -8.19
C GLU A 540 -1.74 13.90 -8.30
N THR A 541 -1.62 13.23 -9.45
CA THR A 541 -0.61 12.21 -9.69
C THR A 541 0.47 12.79 -10.61
N ALA A 542 1.54 13.31 -10.00
CA ALA A 542 2.64 13.87 -10.75
C ALA A 542 3.58 12.79 -11.30
N ARG A 543 4.10 13.07 -12.50
CA ARG A 543 5.10 12.26 -13.21
C ARG A 543 6.30 11.89 -12.34
N GLY A 544 6.82 12.85 -11.57
CA GLY A 544 7.95 12.62 -10.68
C GLY A 544 7.66 11.60 -9.58
N GLY A 545 6.41 11.55 -9.09
CA GLY A 545 5.96 10.56 -8.10
C GLY A 545 5.96 9.15 -8.68
N VAL A 546 5.32 8.97 -9.85
CA VAL A 546 5.20 7.66 -10.52
C VAL A 546 6.58 7.08 -10.85
N LEU A 547 7.52 7.89 -11.35
CA LEU A 547 8.89 7.45 -11.65
C LEU A 547 9.76 7.18 -10.40
N ARG A 548 9.37 7.66 -9.22
CA ARG A 548 10.15 7.45 -7.99
C ARG A 548 9.69 6.22 -7.24
N GLU A 549 8.39 5.97 -7.20
CA GLU A 549 7.79 4.98 -6.30
C GLU A 549 6.60 4.20 -6.89
N GLY A 550 6.19 4.46 -8.14
CA GLY A 550 4.93 3.95 -8.69
C GLY A 550 3.70 4.70 -8.15
N LEU A 551 2.50 4.13 -8.32
CA LEU A 551 1.25 4.64 -7.76
C LEU A 551 1.14 4.28 -6.27
N ALA A 552 0.38 5.08 -5.52
CA ALA A 552 0.08 4.81 -4.11
C ALA A 552 -1.02 3.78 -3.88
N PHE A 553 -1.75 3.46 -4.94
CA PHE A 553 -2.92 2.58 -4.97
C PHE A 553 -2.76 1.59 -6.11
N ASP A 554 -3.42 0.45 -5.98
CA ASP A 554 -3.44 -0.62 -6.96
C ASP A 554 -4.36 -0.29 -8.15
N ARG A 555 -5.52 0.34 -7.88
CA ARG A 555 -6.45 0.83 -8.90
C ARG A 555 -7.23 2.06 -8.44
N SER A 556 -7.78 2.80 -9.41
CA SER A 556 -8.64 3.97 -9.17
C SER A 556 -10.02 3.78 -9.79
N GLN A 557 -11.06 4.36 -9.19
CA GLN A 557 -12.40 4.37 -9.79
C GLN A 557 -12.42 5.26 -11.03
N VAL A 558 -11.66 6.37 -10.99
CA VAL A 558 -11.57 7.32 -12.10
C VAL A 558 -10.13 7.74 -12.34
N ALA A 559 -9.70 7.65 -13.58
CA ALA A 559 -8.45 8.26 -14.05
C ALA A 559 -8.76 9.44 -14.97
N VAL A 560 -8.31 10.64 -14.62
CA VAL A 560 -8.53 11.87 -15.40
C VAL A 560 -7.22 12.29 -16.06
N ILE A 561 -7.23 12.42 -17.39
CA ILE A 561 -6.11 12.98 -18.16
C ILE A 561 -6.55 14.30 -18.80
N THR A 562 -5.99 15.41 -18.33
CA THR A 562 -6.37 16.74 -18.81
C THR A 562 -5.78 17.06 -20.19
N ASN A 563 -4.47 16.88 -20.35
CA ASN A 563 -3.72 17.13 -21.59
C ASN A 563 -2.29 16.56 -21.48
N ILE A 564 -1.64 16.40 -22.64
CA ILE A 564 -0.21 16.11 -22.80
C ILE A 564 0.43 17.27 -23.56
N GLY A 565 0.92 18.24 -22.80
CA GLY A 565 1.55 19.44 -23.35
C GLY A 565 2.98 19.20 -23.85
N SER A 566 3.34 19.93 -24.90
CA SER A 566 4.69 19.99 -25.45
C SER A 566 5.55 20.99 -24.65
N GLY A 567 6.76 20.58 -24.25
CA GLY A 567 7.70 21.49 -23.58
C GLY A 567 7.69 21.50 -22.04
N ASP A 568 7.03 20.53 -21.40
CA ASP A 568 7.09 20.38 -19.94
C ASP A 568 7.75 19.06 -19.53
N HIS A 569 8.78 19.14 -18.68
CA HIS A 569 9.52 17.99 -18.12
C HIS A 569 10.15 17.01 -19.13
N LEU A 570 10.40 17.42 -20.37
CA LEU A 570 11.16 16.65 -21.36
C LEU A 570 12.67 16.80 -21.12
N GLY A 571 13.41 15.69 -21.24
CA GLY A 571 14.86 15.62 -21.00
C GLY A 571 15.26 15.30 -19.54
N LEU A 572 14.30 15.05 -18.65
CA LEU A 572 14.56 14.70 -17.25
C LEU A 572 14.28 13.23 -16.98
N ASN A 573 15.09 12.53 -16.19
CA ASN A 573 14.81 11.14 -15.76
C ASN A 573 14.38 10.19 -16.91
N TYR A 574 15.04 10.28 -18.07
CA TYR A 574 14.81 9.41 -19.24
C TYR A 574 13.44 9.55 -19.94
N ILE A 575 12.65 10.57 -19.62
CA ILE A 575 11.50 10.95 -20.47
C ILE A 575 11.97 12.07 -21.38
N THR A 576 12.05 11.77 -22.67
CA THR A 576 12.71 12.64 -23.64
C THR A 576 11.77 13.07 -24.76
N THR A 577 10.75 12.26 -25.01
CA THR A 577 9.71 12.50 -26.02
C THR A 577 8.35 12.71 -25.37
N VAL A 578 7.42 13.27 -26.16
CA VAL A 578 6.02 13.42 -25.73
C VAL A 578 5.35 12.06 -25.59
N GLU A 579 5.78 11.10 -26.41
CA GLU A 579 5.37 9.70 -26.38
C GLU A 579 5.78 9.04 -25.06
N ASP A 580 7.02 9.25 -24.59
CA ASP A 580 7.48 8.76 -23.27
C ASP A 580 6.59 9.31 -22.15
N LEU A 581 6.26 10.61 -22.23
CA LEU A 581 5.41 11.28 -21.25
C LEU A 581 3.99 10.70 -21.27
N ALA A 582 3.46 10.39 -22.45
CA ALA A 582 2.17 9.75 -22.64
C ALA A 582 2.13 8.35 -22.03
N VAL A 583 3.15 7.52 -22.30
CA VAL A 583 3.25 6.15 -21.73
C VAL A 583 3.26 6.20 -20.22
N LEU A 584 4.00 7.13 -19.62
CA LEU A 584 4.04 7.27 -18.17
C LEU A 584 2.70 7.76 -17.58
N LYS A 585 2.08 8.78 -18.19
CA LYS A 585 0.80 9.32 -17.69
C LYS A 585 -0.35 8.34 -17.86
N ARG A 586 -0.26 7.45 -18.84
CA ARG A 586 -1.22 6.37 -19.07
C ARG A 586 -1.24 5.31 -17.97
N VAL A 587 -0.23 5.25 -17.10
CA VAL A 587 -0.19 4.29 -15.97
C VAL A 587 -1.47 4.39 -15.12
N ILE A 588 -2.02 5.58 -14.87
CA ILE A 588 -3.30 5.68 -14.12
C ILE A 588 -4.50 5.15 -14.92
N VAL A 589 -4.50 5.28 -16.25
CA VAL A 589 -5.56 4.79 -17.15
C VAL A 589 -5.55 3.26 -17.22
N GLN A 590 -4.36 2.65 -17.21
CA GLN A 590 -4.18 1.19 -17.18
C GLN A 590 -4.58 0.56 -15.84
N ASN A 591 -4.69 1.38 -14.79
CA ASN A 591 -5.05 0.95 -13.43
C ASN A 591 -6.42 1.54 -13.02
N VAL A 592 -7.35 1.66 -13.97
CA VAL A 592 -8.76 1.93 -13.67
C VAL A 592 -9.44 0.62 -13.25
N ALA A 593 -10.32 0.67 -12.25
CA ALA A 593 -11.12 -0.49 -11.84
C ALA A 593 -12.06 -0.96 -12.97
N ASP A 594 -12.44 -2.23 -12.99
CA ASP A 594 -13.25 -2.82 -14.08
C ASP A 594 -14.63 -2.14 -14.24
N ASP A 595 -15.17 -1.57 -13.16
CA ASP A 595 -16.41 -0.78 -13.11
C ASP A 595 -16.15 0.74 -13.09
N GLY A 596 -14.90 1.15 -13.34
CA GLY A 596 -14.45 2.53 -13.33
C GLY A 596 -14.48 3.22 -14.69
N TYR A 597 -13.95 4.45 -14.72
CA TYR A 597 -13.92 5.29 -15.90
C TYR A 597 -12.55 5.96 -16.13
N ALA A 598 -12.10 5.99 -17.38
CA ALA A 598 -11.10 6.97 -17.81
C ALA A 598 -11.79 8.22 -18.36
N VAL A 599 -11.52 9.38 -17.77
CA VAL A 599 -11.98 10.69 -18.24
C VAL A 599 -10.87 11.32 -19.07
N LEU A 600 -11.09 11.40 -20.39
CA LEU A 600 -10.05 11.73 -21.37
C LEU A 600 -10.44 12.95 -22.20
N ASN A 601 -9.50 13.88 -22.38
CA ASN A 601 -9.67 15.00 -23.29
C ASN A 601 -9.65 14.50 -24.74
N ALA A 602 -10.76 14.62 -25.45
CA ALA A 602 -10.87 14.20 -26.85
C ALA A 602 -10.18 15.17 -27.82
N ALA A 603 -9.96 16.44 -27.42
CA ALA A 603 -9.28 17.43 -28.25
C ALA A 603 -7.76 17.21 -28.32
N ASP A 604 -7.20 16.41 -27.41
CA ASP A 604 -5.80 15.99 -27.42
C ASP A 604 -5.71 14.56 -28.01
N PRO A 605 -5.14 14.37 -29.21
CA PRO A 605 -5.07 13.06 -29.85
C PRO A 605 -4.28 12.02 -29.06
N ILE A 606 -3.25 12.45 -28.32
CA ILE A 606 -2.42 11.56 -27.50
C ILE A 606 -3.24 11.06 -26.32
N VAL A 607 -3.98 11.96 -25.65
CA VAL A 607 -4.90 11.59 -24.57
C VAL A 607 -6.02 10.70 -25.09
N ALA A 608 -6.64 11.05 -26.22
CA ALA A 608 -7.71 10.26 -26.81
C ALA A 608 -7.27 8.83 -27.15
N SER A 609 -6.02 8.65 -27.60
CA SER A 609 -5.46 7.33 -27.90
C SER A 609 -5.33 6.42 -26.66
N MET A 610 -5.23 6.98 -25.46
CA MET A 610 -5.13 6.21 -24.21
C MET A 610 -6.38 5.39 -23.91
N ALA A 611 -7.52 5.71 -24.55
CA ALA A 611 -8.76 4.95 -24.41
C ALA A 611 -8.59 3.46 -24.72
N ALA A 612 -7.70 3.10 -25.65
CA ALA A 612 -7.41 1.70 -26.00
C ALA A 612 -6.69 0.91 -24.89
N ASN A 613 -6.15 1.62 -23.89
CA ASN A 613 -5.45 1.03 -22.75
C ASN A 613 -6.26 1.08 -21.45
N CYS A 614 -7.49 1.61 -21.49
CA CYS A 614 -8.40 1.56 -20.35
C CYS A 614 -9.04 0.17 -20.27
N PRO A 615 -8.97 -0.53 -19.12
CA PRO A 615 -9.63 -1.83 -18.95
C PRO A 615 -11.16 -1.72 -18.81
N ALA A 616 -11.69 -0.50 -18.63
CA ALA A 616 -13.08 -0.23 -18.27
C ALA A 616 -13.75 0.78 -19.23
N ALA A 617 -14.65 1.61 -18.73
CA ALA A 617 -15.37 2.59 -19.52
C ALA A 617 -14.57 3.89 -19.74
N VAL A 618 -14.95 4.65 -20.77
CA VAL A 618 -14.32 5.94 -21.09
C VAL A 618 -15.38 7.03 -21.16
N ILE A 619 -15.10 8.18 -20.55
CA ILE A 619 -15.85 9.43 -20.72
C ILE A 619 -14.95 10.40 -21.46
N PHE A 620 -15.37 10.80 -22.67
CA PHE A 620 -14.65 11.84 -23.40
C PHE A 620 -15.20 13.22 -23.07
N PHE A 621 -14.31 14.20 -23.01
CA PHE A 621 -14.69 15.61 -22.96
C PHE A 621 -13.93 16.44 -24.00
N ALA A 622 -14.61 17.43 -24.58
CA ALA A 622 -14.03 18.46 -25.43
C ALA A 622 -15.05 19.59 -25.61
N ALA A 623 -14.59 20.83 -25.83
CA ALA A 623 -15.50 21.96 -26.00
C ALA A 623 -16.38 21.81 -27.26
N ASP A 624 -15.79 21.38 -28.38
CA ASP A 624 -16.52 21.19 -29.64
C ASP A 624 -17.35 19.90 -29.63
N HIS A 625 -18.67 20.03 -29.53
CA HIS A 625 -19.60 18.91 -29.56
C HIS A 625 -19.60 18.10 -30.87
N GLN A 626 -19.03 18.64 -31.95
CA GLN A 626 -18.90 17.98 -33.26
C GLN A 626 -17.57 17.24 -33.42
N HIS A 627 -16.69 17.28 -32.41
CA HIS A 627 -15.41 16.62 -32.46
C HIS A 627 -15.54 15.14 -32.84
N PRO A 628 -14.83 14.63 -33.87
CA PRO A 628 -15.08 13.30 -34.43
C PRO A 628 -15.04 12.15 -33.41
N VAL A 629 -14.09 12.20 -32.47
CA VAL A 629 -13.95 11.21 -31.39
C VAL A 629 -15.18 11.23 -30.48
N MET A 630 -15.67 12.42 -30.09
CA MET A 630 -16.83 12.55 -29.22
C MET A 630 -18.12 12.16 -29.94
N ALA A 631 -18.29 12.59 -31.19
CA ALA A 631 -19.46 12.25 -32.00
C ALA A 631 -19.59 10.74 -32.19
N ALA A 632 -18.47 10.05 -32.50
CA ALA A 632 -18.43 8.60 -32.62
C ALA A 632 -18.74 7.89 -31.30
N HIS A 633 -18.21 8.39 -30.17
CA HIS A 633 -18.45 7.82 -28.84
C HIS A 633 -19.90 8.00 -28.38
N ARG A 634 -20.46 9.20 -28.59
CA ARG A 634 -21.86 9.53 -28.30
C ARG A 634 -22.83 8.71 -29.15
N ALA A 635 -22.50 8.47 -30.43
CA ALA A 635 -23.30 7.60 -31.30
C ALA A 635 -23.39 6.15 -30.79
N GLN A 636 -22.40 5.70 -30.01
CA GLN A 636 -22.43 4.40 -29.31
C GLN A 636 -23.23 4.45 -27.99
N GLY A 637 -23.83 5.59 -27.65
CA GLY A 637 -24.60 5.80 -26.43
C GLY A 637 -23.76 6.00 -25.18
N LYS A 638 -22.43 6.19 -25.31
CA LYS A 638 -21.50 6.33 -24.19
C LYS A 638 -21.46 7.77 -23.64
N ARG A 639 -20.97 7.91 -22.41
CA ARG A 639 -20.86 9.18 -21.68
C ARG A 639 -19.92 10.17 -22.37
N VAL A 640 -20.37 11.41 -22.52
CA VAL A 640 -19.57 12.54 -23.02
C VAL A 640 -19.90 13.82 -22.26
N VAL A 641 -18.94 14.75 -22.19
CA VAL A 641 -19.14 16.11 -21.65
C VAL A 641 -18.62 17.15 -22.65
N TYR A 642 -19.44 18.14 -23.01
CA TYR A 642 -19.09 19.14 -24.04
C TYR A 642 -19.77 20.49 -23.79
N VAL A 643 -19.52 21.48 -24.67
CA VAL A 643 -20.18 22.79 -24.63
C VAL A 643 -21.14 22.95 -25.81
N GLU A 644 -22.37 23.39 -25.54
CA GLU A 644 -23.38 23.72 -26.55
C GLU A 644 -24.27 24.84 -26.01
N ASP A 645 -24.54 25.87 -26.83
CA ASP A 645 -25.42 27.00 -26.50
C ASP A 645 -25.12 27.68 -25.14
N GLY A 646 -23.83 27.86 -24.82
CA GLY A 646 -23.38 28.49 -23.56
C GLY A 646 -23.60 27.63 -22.31
N CYS A 647 -23.94 26.36 -22.49
CA CYS A 647 -24.09 25.37 -21.43
C CYS A 647 -23.01 24.30 -21.52
N LEU A 648 -22.57 23.83 -20.36
CA LEU A 648 -21.88 22.55 -20.23
C LEU A 648 -22.94 21.45 -20.29
N VAL A 649 -22.74 20.47 -21.17
CA VAL A 649 -23.68 19.39 -21.43
C VAL A 649 -23.02 18.06 -21.08
N ALA A 650 -23.62 17.31 -20.16
CA ALA A 650 -23.29 15.92 -19.92
C ALA A 650 -24.36 15.01 -20.54
N ALA A 651 -23.94 14.03 -21.34
CA ALA A 651 -24.87 13.19 -22.10
C ALA A 651 -24.49 11.70 -22.10
N GLU A 652 -25.49 10.83 -22.00
CA GLU A 652 -25.37 9.37 -22.09
C GLU A 652 -26.65 8.78 -22.72
N GLY A 653 -26.55 8.22 -23.93
CA GLY A 653 -27.71 7.74 -24.66
C GLY A 653 -28.80 8.81 -24.81
N LYS A 654 -29.91 8.68 -24.07
CA LYS A 654 -31.01 9.66 -24.01
C LYS A 654 -30.90 10.66 -22.87
N LEU A 655 -30.06 10.39 -21.87
CA LEU A 655 -29.79 11.33 -20.78
C LEU A 655 -29.04 12.53 -21.35
N ARG A 656 -29.52 13.72 -21.01
CA ARG A 656 -28.87 14.99 -21.31
C ARG A 656 -29.10 15.93 -20.13
N LEU A 657 -28.03 16.52 -19.64
CA LEU A 657 -28.06 17.46 -18.53
C LEU A 657 -27.24 18.68 -18.88
N ASP A 658 -27.89 19.84 -18.75
CA ASP A 658 -27.35 21.12 -19.15
C ASP A 658 -27.08 21.97 -17.89
N ILE A 659 -25.89 22.57 -17.82
CA ILE A 659 -25.47 23.48 -16.75
C ILE A 659 -24.99 24.77 -17.42
N PRO A 660 -25.68 25.92 -17.21
CA PRO A 660 -25.25 27.19 -17.80
C PRO A 660 -23.84 27.56 -17.36
N LEU A 661 -22.94 27.90 -18.29
CA LEU A 661 -21.58 28.35 -17.95
C LEU A 661 -21.59 29.65 -17.14
N ALA A 662 -22.65 30.46 -17.29
CA ALA A 662 -22.89 31.65 -16.49
C ALA A 662 -23.03 31.36 -14.99
N ASP A 663 -23.47 30.15 -14.63
CA ASP A 663 -23.62 29.72 -13.23
C ASP A 663 -22.32 29.11 -12.66
N ILE A 664 -21.23 29.08 -13.43
CA ILE A 664 -19.95 28.49 -13.03
C ILE A 664 -18.90 29.61 -12.96
N PRO A 665 -18.68 30.23 -11.78
CA PRO A 665 -17.83 31.42 -11.63
C PRO A 665 -16.41 31.23 -12.18
N LEU A 666 -15.84 30.03 -11.98
CA LEU A 666 -14.51 29.65 -12.46
C LEU A 666 -14.31 29.86 -13.97
N THR A 667 -15.36 29.73 -14.77
CA THR A 667 -15.29 29.86 -16.24
C THR A 667 -15.48 31.29 -16.73
N ARG A 668 -15.94 32.19 -15.86
CA ARG A 668 -16.43 33.53 -16.21
C ARG A 668 -17.41 33.52 -17.38
N GLY A 669 -18.52 32.79 -17.23
CA GLY A 669 -19.53 32.66 -18.28
C GLY A 669 -19.03 31.97 -19.54
N GLY A 670 -18.02 31.11 -19.42
CA GLY A 670 -17.41 30.39 -20.55
C GLY A 670 -16.29 31.15 -21.30
N SER A 671 -15.92 32.36 -20.86
CA SER A 671 -14.86 33.15 -21.51
C SER A 671 -13.45 32.59 -21.32
N ILE A 672 -13.20 31.83 -20.24
CA ILE A 672 -11.89 31.24 -19.94
C ILE A 672 -11.86 29.77 -20.40
N GLY A 673 -11.42 29.53 -21.63
CA GLY A 673 -11.49 28.20 -22.29
C GLY A 673 -10.85 27.06 -21.50
N PHE A 674 -9.61 27.22 -21.03
CA PHE A 674 -8.92 26.17 -20.26
C PHE A 674 -9.60 25.86 -18.90
N GLN A 675 -10.34 26.82 -18.32
CA GLN A 675 -11.13 26.56 -17.13
C GLN A 675 -12.43 25.81 -17.45
N VAL A 676 -13.03 26.06 -18.61
CA VAL A 676 -14.16 25.25 -19.11
C VAL A 676 -13.72 23.80 -19.28
N GLU A 677 -12.53 23.54 -19.80
CA GLU A 677 -11.96 22.19 -19.90
C GLU A 677 -11.76 21.53 -18.53
N ASN A 678 -11.17 22.22 -17.56
CA ASN A 678 -11.03 21.71 -16.19
C ASN A 678 -12.39 21.36 -15.58
N VAL A 679 -13.41 22.21 -15.78
CA VAL A 679 -14.77 21.97 -15.30
C VAL A 679 -15.40 20.74 -15.98
N MET A 680 -15.25 20.58 -17.29
CA MET A 680 -15.76 19.40 -18.00
C MET A 680 -15.13 18.11 -17.46
N ALA A 681 -13.81 18.11 -17.24
CA ALA A 681 -13.10 16.97 -16.66
C ALA A 681 -13.58 16.67 -15.23
N SER A 682 -13.75 17.69 -14.39
CA SER A 682 -14.23 17.54 -13.02
C SER A 682 -15.67 17.02 -12.93
N VAL A 683 -16.57 17.54 -13.79
CA VAL A 683 -17.97 17.08 -13.86
C VAL A 683 -18.03 15.63 -14.32
N ALA A 684 -17.26 15.26 -15.35
CA ALA A 684 -17.16 13.89 -15.82
C ALA A 684 -16.68 12.94 -14.71
N ALA A 685 -15.67 13.34 -13.92
CA ALA A 685 -15.15 12.54 -12.82
C ALA A 685 -16.13 12.41 -11.65
N ALA A 686 -16.82 13.48 -11.25
CA ALA A 686 -17.84 13.44 -10.21
C ALA A 686 -19.05 12.57 -10.63
N TRP A 687 -19.46 12.67 -11.90
CA TRP A 687 -20.51 11.81 -12.46
C TRP A 687 -20.09 10.35 -12.58
N ALA A 688 -18.82 10.06 -12.84
CA ALA A 688 -18.28 8.70 -12.88
C ALA A 688 -18.30 7.98 -11.53
N VAL A 689 -18.34 8.72 -10.40
CA VAL A 689 -18.52 8.16 -9.04
C VAL A 689 -19.93 8.43 -8.48
N ASP A 690 -20.89 8.66 -9.37
CA ASP A 690 -22.32 8.79 -9.07
C ASP A 690 -22.71 9.92 -8.10
N ILE A 691 -21.97 11.04 -8.09
CA ILE A 691 -22.43 12.24 -7.39
C ILE A 691 -23.70 12.78 -8.06
N GLY A 692 -24.73 13.05 -7.25
CA GLY A 692 -26.01 13.58 -7.73
C GLY A 692 -25.87 14.95 -8.40
N TRP A 693 -26.61 15.17 -9.49
CA TRP A 693 -26.52 16.37 -10.31
C TRP A 693 -26.86 17.68 -9.58
N ASP A 694 -27.74 17.63 -8.59
CA ASP A 694 -28.04 18.80 -7.75
C ASP A 694 -26.81 19.20 -6.91
N ALA A 695 -26.06 18.23 -6.38
CA ALA A 695 -24.82 18.49 -5.67
C ALA A 695 -23.72 18.99 -6.61
N ILE A 696 -23.61 18.43 -7.83
CA ILE A 696 -22.68 18.92 -8.85
C ILE A 696 -22.98 20.39 -9.18
N ARG A 697 -24.24 20.75 -9.44
CA ARG A 697 -24.64 22.13 -9.75
C ARG A 697 -24.33 23.09 -8.61
N ALA A 698 -24.69 22.72 -7.37
CA ALA A 698 -24.42 23.54 -6.19
C ALA A 698 -22.91 23.70 -5.92
N GLY A 699 -22.13 22.63 -6.10
CA GLY A 699 -20.68 22.67 -5.96
C GLY A 699 -20.02 23.59 -6.99
N LEU A 700 -20.44 23.52 -8.26
CA LEU A 700 -19.94 24.40 -9.32
C LEU A 700 -20.22 25.89 -9.07
N GLN A 701 -21.42 26.21 -8.55
CA GLN A 701 -21.81 27.59 -8.23
C GLN A 701 -21.00 28.20 -7.09
N THR A 702 -20.48 27.37 -6.18
CA THR A 702 -19.77 27.82 -4.96
C THR A 702 -18.26 27.77 -5.10
N PHE A 703 -17.72 27.20 -6.18
CA PHE A 703 -16.28 27.15 -6.44
C PHE A 703 -15.80 28.44 -7.12
N THR A 704 -15.19 29.33 -6.33
CA THR A 704 -14.69 30.64 -6.81
C THR A 704 -13.16 30.74 -6.76
N THR A 705 -12.56 31.47 -7.69
CA THR A 705 -11.11 31.73 -7.75
C THR A 705 -10.62 32.70 -6.67
N GLU A 706 -11.51 33.41 -5.98
CA GLU A 706 -11.16 34.38 -4.93
C GLU A 706 -11.02 33.74 -3.54
N SER A 707 -11.39 32.46 -3.42
CA SER A 707 -11.22 31.68 -2.20
C SER A 707 -9.94 30.85 -2.26
N ASP A 708 -9.50 30.27 -1.13
CA ASP A 708 -8.36 29.33 -1.01
C ASP A 708 -8.50 28.04 -1.87
N ASN A 709 -9.54 27.98 -2.71
CA ASN A 709 -9.89 26.89 -3.59
C ASN A 709 -8.97 26.75 -4.81
N ALA A 710 -8.33 27.82 -5.31
CA ALA A 710 -7.42 27.75 -6.47
C ALA A 710 -6.33 28.84 -6.44
N PRO A 711 -5.41 28.83 -5.45
CA PRO A 711 -4.35 29.83 -5.35
C PRO A 711 -3.35 29.70 -6.51
N GLY A 712 -3.06 30.82 -7.16
CA GLY A 712 -2.14 30.93 -8.29
C GLY A 712 -2.68 30.30 -9.57
N ARG A 713 -4.01 30.27 -9.75
CA ARG A 713 -4.69 29.66 -10.90
C ARG A 713 -5.73 30.65 -11.44
N PHE A 714 -5.25 31.64 -12.18
CA PHE A 714 -6.00 32.73 -12.80
C PHE A 714 -6.79 33.57 -11.77
N ASN A 715 -6.14 33.94 -10.66
CA ASN A 715 -6.76 34.80 -9.65
C ASN A 715 -6.79 36.23 -10.18
N VAL A 716 -7.98 36.83 -10.22
CA VAL A 716 -8.17 38.18 -10.78
C VAL A 716 -8.42 39.16 -9.65
N PHE A 717 -7.74 40.30 -9.70
CA PHE A 717 -7.87 41.41 -8.78
C PHE A 717 -8.12 42.72 -9.55
N SER A 718 -8.56 43.75 -8.82
CA SER A 718 -8.70 45.11 -9.35
C SER A 718 -7.73 46.04 -8.62
N HIS A 719 -6.93 46.80 -9.36
CA HIS A 719 -5.98 47.77 -8.80
C HIS A 719 -6.04 49.08 -9.59
N LYS A 720 -6.41 50.20 -8.95
CA LYS A 720 -6.55 51.53 -9.61
C LYS A 720 -7.42 51.51 -10.89
N GLY A 721 -8.44 50.65 -10.94
CA GLY A 721 -9.29 50.46 -12.12
C GLY A 721 -8.65 49.63 -13.25
N ALA A 722 -7.48 49.04 -13.03
CA ALA A 722 -6.84 48.05 -13.89
C ALA A 722 -7.20 46.63 -13.45
N THR A 723 -7.15 45.69 -14.40
CA THR A 723 -7.29 44.24 -14.12
C THR A 723 -5.93 43.63 -13.84
N VAL A 724 -5.75 42.97 -12.70
CA VAL A 724 -4.52 42.24 -12.35
C VAL A 724 -4.84 40.76 -12.29
N ILE A 725 -4.03 39.92 -12.93
CA ILE A 725 -4.21 38.46 -12.97
C ILE A 725 -2.95 37.82 -12.43
N ALA A 726 -3.07 36.92 -11.47
CA ALA A 726 -1.96 36.11 -10.97
C ALA A 726 -2.16 34.64 -11.37
N ASP A 727 -1.14 34.03 -11.98
CA ASP A 727 -1.18 32.64 -12.44
C ASP A 727 0.20 31.97 -12.34
N TYR A 728 0.23 30.63 -12.29
CA TYR A 728 1.44 29.80 -12.17
C TYR A 728 1.87 29.16 -13.51
N GLY A 729 1.31 29.60 -14.64
CA GLY A 729 1.70 29.12 -15.96
C GLY A 729 3.21 29.27 -16.18
N HIS A 730 3.89 28.15 -16.47
CA HIS A 730 5.35 28.07 -16.51
C HIS A 730 5.90 27.24 -17.69
N ASN A 731 5.03 26.89 -18.64
CA ASN A 731 5.39 26.18 -19.88
C ASN A 731 4.69 26.83 -21.08
N PRO A 732 5.21 26.65 -22.32
CA PRO A 732 4.67 27.31 -23.51
C PRO A 732 3.16 27.14 -23.70
N ASP A 733 2.63 25.94 -23.50
CA ASP A 733 1.19 25.67 -23.67
C ASP A 733 0.33 26.40 -22.62
N ALA A 734 0.79 26.48 -21.37
CA ALA A 734 0.12 27.25 -20.33
C ALA A 734 0.14 28.75 -20.64
N ILE A 735 1.28 29.27 -21.11
CA ILE A 735 1.41 30.68 -21.51
C ILE A 735 0.47 31.00 -22.68
N LEU A 736 0.36 30.12 -23.67
CA LEU A 736 -0.56 30.29 -24.80
C LEU A 736 -2.01 30.35 -24.32
N ALA A 737 -2.42 29.44 -23.43
CA ALA A 737 -3.78 29.44 -22.85
C ALA A 737 -4.08 30.72 -22.05
N LEU A 738 -3.09 31.24 -21.31
CA LEU A 738 -3.23 32.51 -20.59
C LEU A 738 -3.34 33.70 -21.55
N VAL A 739 -2.56 33.72 -22.62
CA VAL A 739 -2.66 34.75 -23.67
C VAL A 739 -4.05 34.75 -24.28
N GLN A 740 -4.58 33.59 -24.69
CA GLN A 740 -5.93 33.49 -25.25
C GLN A 740 -7.00 34.01 -24.29
N ALA A 741 -6.89 33.69 -23.00
CA ALA A 741 -7.79 34.21 -21.98
C ALA A 741 -7.68 35.74 -21.82
N VAL A 742 -6.46 36.28 -21.73
CA VAL A 742 -6.21 37.73 -21.61
C VAL A 742 -6.66 38.50 -22.85
N GLU A 743 -6.54 37.92 -24.04
CA GLU A 743 -6.99 38.56 -25.29
C GLU A 743 -8.51 38.72 -25.37
N SER A 744 -9.25 37.83 -24.73
CA SER A 744 -10.71 37.93 -24.60
C SER A 744 -11.17 39.02 -23.61
N MET A 745 -10.23 39.60 -22.84
CA MET A 745 -10.51 40.61 -21.83
C MET A 745 -10.24 42.03 -22.35
N PRO A 746 -11.07 43.02 -21.98
CA PRO A 746 -10.85 44.41 -22.36
C PRO A 746 -9.58 44.94 -21.70
N ALA A 747 -8.70 45.56 -22.48
CA ALA A 747 -7.48 46.19 -21.99
C ALA A 747 -7.06 47.36 -22.91
N LYS A 748 -6.65 48.49 -22.33
CA LYS A 748 -6.03 49.61 -23.05
C LYS A 748 -4.54 49.34 -23.34
N ARG A 749 -3.81 48.90 -22.31
CA ARG A 749 -2.45 48.33 -22.40
C ARG A 749 -2.38 47.02 -21.64
N ARG A 750 -1.47 46.15 -22.06
CA ARG A 750 -1.21 44.84 -21.46
C ARG A 750 0.24 44.76 -20.99
N SER A 751 0.45 44.45 -19.72
CA SER A 751 1.77 44.15 -19.16
C SER A 751 1.86 42.72 -18.64
N VAL A 752 3.03 42.10 -18.71
CA VAL A 752 3.28 40.78 -18.11
C VAL A 752 4.54 40.79 -17.24
N VAL A 753 4.49 40.10 -16.11
CA VAL A 753 5.63 39.79 -15.25
C VAL A 753 5.92 38.29 -15.39
N ILE A 754 7.15 37.93 -15.76
CA ILE A 754 7.53 36.53 -16.01
C ILE A 754 8.94 36.20 -15.49
N SER A 755 9.08 34.98 -14.97
CA SER A 755 10.35 34.27 -14.84
C SER A 755 10.25 32.87 -15.46
N GLY A 756 11.36 32.12 -15.48
CA GLY A 756 11.42 30.78 -16.05
C GLY A 756 12.04 29.78 -15.08
N ALA A 757 11.52 28.57 -15.03
CA ALA A 757 12.11 27.50 -14.26
C ALA A 757 13.39 26.99 -14.94
N GLY A 758 14.53 27.06 -14.25
CA GLY A 758 15.84 26.74 -14.84
C GLY A 758 16.02 25.28 -15.27
N ASP A 759 15.20 24.34 -14.77
CA ASP A 759 15.23 22.92 -15.16
C ASP A 759 14.49 22.61 -16.47
N ARG A 760 14.04 23.63 -17.21
CA ARG A 760 13.42 23.50 -18.54
C ARG A 760 14.46 23.62 -19.66
N ARG A 761 14.16 23.07 -20.85
CA ARG A 761 15.05 23.16 -22.00
C ARG A 761 15.10 24.62 -22.48
N ASP A 762 16.25 25.01 -23.03
CA ASP A 762 16.46 26.37 -23.54
C ASP A 762 15.35 26.84 -24.50
N GLN A 763 14.93 25.96 -25.41
CA GLN A 763 13.89 26.25 -26.39
C GLN A 763 12.53 26.52 -25.72
N ASP A 764 12.20 25.82 -24.64
CA ASP A 764 10.92 25.97 -23.94
C ASP A 764 10.90 27.29 -23.15
N ILE A 765 12.05 27.74 -22.64
CA ILE A 765 12.18 29.04 -21.97
C ILE A 765 12.04 30.18 -22.99
N ARG A 766 12.70 30.09 -24.16
CA ARG A 766 12.58 31.09 -25.23
C ARG A 766 11.15 31.20 -25.76
N GLN A 767 10.52 30.06 -26.03
CA GLN A 767 9.17 30.02 -26.60
C GLN A 767 8.13 30.70 -25.71
N GLN A 768 8.27 30.64 -24.37
CA GLN A 768 7.35 31.33 -23.46
C GLN A 768 7.31 32.84 -23.72
N THR A 769 8.47 33.48 -23.90
CA THR A 769 8.50 34.92 -24.16
C THR A 769 8.28 35.28 -25.62
N GLU A 770 8.54 34.38 -26.58
CA GLU A 770 8.08 34.54 -27.97
C GLU A 770 6.55 34.71 -28.03
N ILE A 771 5.82 33.87 -27.29
CA ILE A 771 4.36 33.93 -27.19
C ILE A 771 3.92 35.23 -26.50
N LEU A 772 4.54 35.59 -25.36
CA LEU A 772 4.18 36.80 -24.62
C LEU A 772 4.50 38.09 -25.39
N GLY A 773 5.61 38.11 -26.13
CA GLY A 773 6.08 39.29 -26.88
C GLY A 773 5.10 39.75 -27.97
N ASP A 774 4.27 38.85 -28.48
CA ASP A 774 3.23 39.15 -29.47
C ASP A 774 1.92 39.64 -28.82
N ALA A 775 1.69 39.33 -27.53
CA ALA A 775 0.43 39.60 -26.83
C ALA A 775 0.47 40.81 -25.88
N PHE A 776 1.65 41.15 -25.33
CA PHE A 776 1.83 42.17 -24.30
C PHE A 776 2.65 43.37 -24.79
N ASP A 777 2.30 44.57 -24.31
CA ASP A 777 2.96 45.84 -24.64
C ASP A 777 4.22 46.09 -23.80
N ASP A 778 4.18 45.69 -22.52
CA ASP A 778 5.27 45.79 -21.54
C ASP A 778 5.59 44.40 -20.96
N VAL A 779 6.87 44.02 -20.94
CA VAL A 779 7.34 42.74 -20.38
C VAL A 779 8.36 42.99 -19.28
N VAL A 780 8.08 42.52 -18.07
CA VAL A 780 8.99 42.56 -16.93
C VAL A 780 9.55 41.15 -16.71
N LEU A 781 10.82 40.98 -17.04
CA LEU A 781 11.55 39.75 -16.77
C LEU A 781 12.12 39.82 -15.36
N TYR A 782 11.93 38.79 -14.56
CA TYR A 782 12.56 38.72 -13.24
C TYR A 782 13.38 37.45 -13.02
N GLN A 783 14.41 37.58 -12.19
CA GLN A 783 15.20 36.48 -11.69
C GLN A 783 15.00 36.35 -10.19
N ASP A 784 14.75 35.12 -9.74
CA ASP A 784 14.75 34.74 -8.33
C ASP A 784 15.65 33.50 -8.10
N GLN A 785 15.61 32.89 -6.91
CA GLN A 785 16.42 31.75 -6.49
C GLN A 785 16.18 30.45 -7.30
N CYS A 786 15.22 30.42 -8.22
CA CYS A 786 14.80 29.23 -8.97
C CYS A 786 15.70 28.86 -10.17
N GLN A 787 17.02 28.95 -10.01
CA GLN A 787 17.98 28.67 -11.11
C GLN A 787 18.11 27.18 -11.46
N ARG A 788 17.78 26.28 -10.51
CA ARG A 788 17.68 24.81 -10.72
C ARG A 788 18.80 24.19 -11.56
N GLY A 789 20.04 24.60 -11.32
CA GLY A 789 21.24 24.08 -11.99
C GLY A 789 21.82 24.98 -13.09
N ARG A 790 21.16 26.09 -13.43
CA ARG A 790 21.69 27.14 -14.31
C ARG A 790 22.47 28.19 -13.54
N ALA A 791 23.32 28.94 -14.26
CA ALA A 791 24.04 30.08 -13.69
C ALA A 791 23.15 31.32 -13.55
N ASP A 792 23.47 32.21 -12.61
CA ASP A 792 22.78 33.49 -12.46
C ASP A 792 22.80 34.29 -13.77
N GLY A 793 21.64 34.81 -14.19
CA GLY A 793 21.45 35.58 -15.42
C GLY A 793 21.13 34.73 -16.65
N GLU A 794 21.36 33.41 -16.60
CA GLU A 794 21.18 32.52 -17.76
C GLU A 794 19.71 32.41 -18.17
N VAL A 795 18.81 32.23 -17.20
CA VAL A 795 17.35 32.18 -17.46
C VAL A 795 16.84 33.48 -18.06
N ILE A 796 17.24 34.63 -17.50
CA ILE A 796 16.86 35.95 -18.03
C ILE A 796 17.37 36.11 -19.47
N ALA A 797 18.61 35.69 -19.77
CA ALA A 797 19.16 35.79 -21.11
C ALA A 797 18.34 34.98 -22.13
N LEU A 798 17.84 33.80 -21.75
CA LEU A 798 16.96 32.99 -22.59
C LEU A 798 15.58 33.63 -22.79
N LEU A 799 14.96 34.12 -21.71
CA LEU A 799 13.69 34.84 -21.78
C LEU A 799 13.82 36.10 -22.66
N ARG A 800 14.91 36.86 -22.52
CA ARG A 800 15.22 38.01 -23.38
C ARG A 800 15.39 37.60 -24.84
N ALA A 801 16.06 36.49 -25.11
CA ALA A 801 16.27 36.01 -26.48
C ALA A 801 14.94 35.73 -27.20
N GLY A 802 13.94 35.16 -26.51
CA GLY A 802 12.60 34.94 -27.07
C GLY A 802 11.83 36.22 -27.42
N LEU A 803 12.17 37.36 -26.82
CA LEU A 803 11.58 38.67 -27.14
C LEU A 803 12.22 39.36 -28.36
N GLY A 804 13.28 38.78 -28.94
CA GLY A 804 14.05 39.41 -30.03
C GLY A 804 13.20 39.77 -31.26
N ASP A 805 12.20 38.94 -31.56
CA ASP A 805 11.30 39.09 -32.71
C ASP A 805 9.85 39.49 -32.30
N ALA A 806 9.67 40.00 -31.08
CA ALA A 806 8.36 40.37 -30.54
C ALA A 806 7.66 41.44 -31.39
N LYS A 807 6.40 41.20 -31.79
CA LYS A 807 5.66 42.13 -32.66
C LYS A 807 4.97 43.26 -31.91
N ARG A 808 4.67 43.07 -30.62
CA ARG A 808 3.89 44.01 -29.81
C ARG A 808 4.67 44.62 -28.66
N SER A 809 5.52 43.83 -28.01
CA SER A 809 6.32 44.30 -26.88
C SER A 809 7.20 45.48 -27.29
N SER A 810 7.04 46.59 -26.59
CA SER A 810 7.75 47.86 -26.85
C SER A 810 8.69 48.25 -25.71
N ARG A 811 8.55 47.59 -24.56
CA ARG A 811 9.32 47.85 -23.35
C ARG A 811 9.62 46.55 -22.62
N ILE A 812 10.90 46.36 -22.30
CA ILE A 812 11.40 45.19 -21.58
C ILE A 812 12.23 45.70 -20.40
N ASP A 813 11.86 45.31 -19.18
CA ASP A 813 12.60 45.61 -17.96
C ASP A 813 13.13 44.29 -17.36
N GLU A 814 14.35 44.30 -16.79
CA GLU A 814 14.93 43.15 -16.09
C GLU A 814 15.16 43.48 -14.63
N ILE A 815 14.60 42.64 -13.75
CA ILE A 815 14.55 42.88 -12.31
C ILE A 815 15.08 41.66 -11.55
N THR A 816 15.83 41.90 -10.47
CA THR A 816 16.17 40.85 -9.51
C THR A 816 15.17 40.89 -8.36
N GLY A 817 14.45 39.78 -8.16
CA GLY A 817 13.45 39.60 -7.11
C GLY A 817 12.00 39.72 -7.62
N GLU A 818 11.20 38.70 -7.32
CA GLU A 818 9.79 38.59 -7.72
C GLU A 818 8.94 39.78 -7.23
N PHE A 819 8.99 40.11 -5.93
CA PHE A 819 8.16 41.17 -5.37
C PHE A 819 8.48 42.57 -5.90
N ILE A 820 9.75 42.82 -6.25
CA ILE A 820 10.17 44.09 -6.86
C ILE A 820 9.61 44.22 -8.27
N ALA A 821 9.62 43.11 -9.03
CA ALA A 821 9.03 43.07 -10.37
C ALA A 821 7.51 43.28 -10.33
N ILE A 822 6.82 42.65 -9.36
CA ILE A 822 5.39 42.85 -9.10
C ILE A 822 5.11 44.31 -8.75
N ASP A 823 5.87 44.91 -7.83
CA ASP A 823 5.68 46.30 -7.42
C ASP A 823 5.85 47.27 -8.57
N LEU A 824 6.88 47.07 -9.41
CA LEU A 824 7.14 47.86 -10.60
C LEU A 824 5.99 47.78 -11.60
N ALA A 825 5.43 46.59 -11.82
CA ALA A 825 4.30 46.40 -12.72
C ALA A 825 3.04 47.09 -12.18
N LEU A 826 2.71 46.90 -10.89
CA LEU A 826 1.54 47.50 -10.25
C LEU A 826 1.60 49.03 -10.19
N ASP A 827 2.77 49.62 -9.94
CA ASP A 827 2.94 51.08 -9.88
C ASP A 827 2.68 51.76 -11.23
N ARG A 828 2.85 51.04 -12.35
CA ARG A 828 2.69 51.56 -13.71
C ARG A 828 1.26 51.45 -14.25
N LEU A 829 0.36 50.75 -13.55
CA LEU A 829 -0.99 50.50 -14.03
C LEU A 829 -1.88 51.75 -13.98
N ASN A 830 -2.63 51.95 -15.06
CA ASN A 830 -3.67 52.98 -15.17
C ASN A 830 -5.05 52.34 -15.35
N GLU A 831 -6.09 53.16 -15.24
CA GLU A 831 -7.47 52.72 -15.39
C GLU A 831 -7.74 52.08 -16.76
N GLY A 832 -8.20 50.83 -16.75
CA GLY A 832 -8.48 50.02 -17.94
C GLY A 832 -7.27 49.26 -18.50
N ASP A 833 -6.11 49.31 -17.85
CA ASP A 833 -4.97 48.45 -18.18
C ASP A 833 -5.17 47.01 -17.66
N LEU A 834 -4.39 46.06 -18.17
CA LEU A 834 -4.36 44.67 -17.71
C LEU A 834 -2.92 44.22 -17.44
N CYS A 835 -2.69 43.63 -16.27
CA CYS A 835 -1.42 43.02 -15.90
C CYS A 835 -1.58 41.50 -15.66
N LEU A 836 -0.78 40.69 -16.34
CA LEU A 836 -0.60 39.27 -16.00
C LEU A 836 0.68 39.10 -15.18
N ILE A 837 0.61 38.45 -14.04
CA ILE A 837 1.73 38.17 -13.16
C ILE A 837 1.88 36.65 -13.09
N LEU A 838 2.95 36.14 -13.69
CA LEU A 838 3.34 34.75 -13.56
C LEU A 838 4.15 34.60 -12.27
N ILE A 839 3.53 34.01 -11.26
CA ILE A 839 4.06 33.89 -9.90
C ILE A 839 4.82 32.58 -9.73
N ASP A 840 5.94 32.62 -9.00
CA ASP A 840 6.70 31.42 -8.61
C ASP A 840 6.37 31.05 -7.16
N GLN A 841 6.42 32.04 -6.25
CA GLN A 841 6.07 31.84 -4.84
C GLN A 841 4.58 32.10 -4.60
N VAL A 842 3.72 31.14 -5.00
CA VAL A 842 2.25 31.29 -5.06
C VAL A 842 1.66 32.01 -3.83
N GLU A 843 1.85 31.47 -2.62
CA GLU A 843 1.25 32.06 -1.40
C GLU A 843 1.80 33.46 -1.09
N ALA A 844 3.12 33.62 -1.16
CA ALA A 844 3.78 34.88 -0.83
C ALA A 844 3.46 35.99 -1.84
N ALA A 845 3.42 35.65 -3.13
CA ALA A 845 3.09 36.58 -4.21
C ALA A 845 1.63 37.03 -4.14
N LEU A 846 0.69 36.10 -3.91
CA LEU A 846 -0.73 36.47 -3.73
C LEU A 846 -0.94 37.35 -2.51
N ALA A 847 -0.29 37.04 -1.38
CA ALA A 847 -0.33 37.87 -0.18
C ALA A 847 0.25 39.27 -0.43
N HIS A 848 1.36 39.37 -1.19
CA HIS A 848 1.98 40.62 -1.57
C HIS A 848 1.07 41.47 -2.48
N ILE A 849 0.49 40.86 -3.52
CA ILE A 849 -0.47 41.50 -4.42
C ILE A 849 -1.68 42.02 -3.62
N ALA A 850 -2.29 41.18 -2.78
CA ALA A 850 -3.43 41.56 -1.96
C ALA A 850 -3.11 42.75 -1.04
N LYS A 851 -1.93 42.75 -0.41
CA LYS A 851 -1.46 43.85 0.43
C LYS A 851 -1.30 45.16 -0.36
N ARG A 852 -0.75 45.10 -1.57
CA ARG A 852 -0.56 46.27 -2.43
C ARG A 852 -1.88 46.84 -2.93
N ILE A 853 -2.85 45.98 -3.19
CA ILE A 853 -4.20 46.36 -3.61
C ILE A 853 -5.00 46.97 -2.44
N ALA A 854 -4.86 46.43 -1.22
CA ALA A 854 -5.51 46.99 -0.04
C ALA A 854 -4.94 48.36 0.39
N GLY A 855 -3.67 48.64 0.04
CA GLY A 855 -2.98 49.89 0.36
C GLY A 855 -3.14 51.01 -0.68
N SER A 856 -3.87 50.78 -1.77
CA SER A 856 -4.12 51.71 -2.88
C SER A 856 -5.59 52.08 -2.98
#